data_AF-A0A5B9YHY6-F1
#
_entry.id   AF-A0A5B9YHY6-F1
#
_cell.length_a   1.000
_cell.length_b   1.000
_cell.length_c   1.000
_cell.angle_alpha   90.00
_cell.angle_beta   90.00
_cell.angle_gamma   90.00
#
_symmetry.space_group_name_H-M   'P 1'
#
loop_
_entity.id
_entity.type
_entity.pdbx_description
1 polymer ?
#
loop_
_entity_poly.entity_id
_entity_poly.type
_entity_poly.pdbx_seq_one_letter_code
_entity_poly.pdbx_strand_id
1 'polypeptide(L)'
;MNKRLRRHVHLALASLIAISSVSVTFASEFIVNESFDNMTLGAAPSGYEVSDNTAITTVDLKNDKNYCVYLNDGEGQLKMNKQFAAQSEVVTLSVDFMQNNLGSGTHINLTDGTGLRAVRLETRDNGTSLNYVMNGTYVKVADITSGQWMTIKIEANIKTQTFNIYINDILKGKDIPFKNTVSEISYFQTLTPADKVSGHYIDNLSISASKAPVTIPEDATEINFTVDANGQGDFKTVQEAIDAIPSATTLPATIHIKAGTYKEVVTIPKSVKNLTLIGEGSEQTILTYDNYNAKLKEDGTPYGTGGSASTFIKGSNISVEGITFENSFQETGANGEQAVALSVTGNNVQFRNCRFLGNQDTLLLDGGTQYFTDCYIEGDVDFIFGRSQAVFEDSEIHSLNRGSSSNNGYIVAPRTSIDEAYGFAFMNCKLTAEEGTANNSVYLGRPWTPSGMSVDKPSAAFINCEMGAHIKTEPWTSMSGTPASHGRFFEYNSSGEGAVINASRPQLTETEVANWTITNVLKGWEPSFSIKEEVKPEEPEVTPPVIEKIYFTDVTSTDAYYDDIMFLANNGYVEGVGNGQFAPLMEMTRSQFATILSRVLNLTTSSTTSTFTDVKPNAWYFNGIQACYEAGLIKGVSATSFAPNDKISKQDMMLLLSRAITYLNIQLDETQSDIQFIDQANISAYALDGIKICIQAGILKNEGYFIPKNVVTRADMATMFAKLIRLAN
;
A
#
# COMPACT_ATOMS: atom_id res chain seq x y z
N MET A 1 -20.71 -55.98 42.85
CA MET A 1 -21.60 -56.61 41.85
C MET A 1 -22.89 -55.80 41.78
N ASN A 2 -23.02 -54.84 40.86
CA ASN A 2 -24.33 -54.33 40.43
C ASN A 2 -24.21 -53.72 39.04
N LYS A 3 -25.09 -54.19 38.16
CA LYS A 3 -25.04 -54.11 36.70
C LYS A 3 -25.91 -52.95 36.19
N ARG A 4 -25.36 -52.21 35.20
CA ARG A 4 -25.95 -51.83 33.88
C ARG A 4 -27.27 -51.01 33.87
N LEU A 5 -27.55 -50.04 33.00
CA LEU A 5 -26.89 -49.38 31.85
C LEU A 5 -27.89 -48.30 31.32
N ARG A 6 -27.40 -47.24 30.64
CA ARG A 6 -28.08 -46.28 29.72
C ARG A 6 -28.84 -45.12 30.41
N ARG A 7 -28.76 -43.84 30.01
CA ARG A 7 -28.53 -43.15 28.71
C ARG A 7 -27.76 -41.83 28.94
N HIS A 8 -26.82 -41.53 28.05
CA HIS A 8 -26.25 -40.19 27.85
C HIS A 8 -27.16 -39.39 26.91
N VAL A 9 -27.48 -38.15 27.27
CA VAL A 9 -27.88 -37.09 26.33
C VAL A 9 -27.01 -35.88 26.67
N HIS A 10 -26.12 -35.52 25.75
CA HIS A 10 -25.38 -34.27 25.74
C HIS A 10 -26.37 -33.11 25.56
N LEU A 11 -26.39 -32.18 26.51
CA LEU A 11 -26.89 -30.83 26.29
C LEU A 11 -25.65 -29.94 26.09
N ALA A 12 -25.18 -29.86 24.85
CA ALA A 12 -24.18 -28.86 24.48
C ALA A 12 -24.92 -27.52 24.37
N LEU A 13 -24.59 -26.62 25.29
CA LEU A 13 -25.03 -25.23 25.27
C LEU A 13 -24.28 -24.54 24.11
N ALA A 14 -24.89 -24.50 22.92
CA ALA A 14 -24.44 -23.62 21.85
C ALA A 14 -24.89 -22.19 22.22
N SER A 15 -24.02 -21.44 22.88
CA SER A 15 -24.14 -19.99 22.93
C SER A 15 -23.81 -19.45 21.55
N LEU A 16 -24.82 -19.39 20.67
CA LEU A 16 -24.78 -18.55 19.48
C LEU A 16 -24.69 -17.10 19.98
N ILE A 17 -23.50 -16.52 19.94
CA ILE A 17 -23.38 -15.06 19.92
C ILE A 17 -23.88 -14.68 18.52
N ALA A 18 -25.12 -14.21 18.44
CA ALA A 18 -25.59 -13.51 17.26
C ALA A 18 -24.69 -12.28 17.11
N ILE A 19 -23.75 -12.33 16.17
CA ILE A 19 -22.98 -11.15 15.81
C ILE A 19 -23.94 -10.31 14.97
N SER A 20 -24.66 -9.39 15.61
CA SER A 20 -25.32 -8.32 14.88
C SER A 20 -24.28 -7.68 13.95
N SER A 21 -24.62 -7.49 12.67
CA SER A 21 -23.73 -6.89 11.66
C SER A 21 -22.94 -5.72 12.24
N VAL A 22 -21.61 -5.83 12.29
CA VAL A 22 -20.73 -4.77 12.79
C VAL A 22 -20.42 -3.85 11.62
N SER A 23 -20.66 -2.55 11.81
CA SER A 23 -20.34 -1.51 10.82
C SER A 23 -19.28 -0.58 11.37
N VAL A 24 -18.22 -0.31 10.60
CA VAL A 24 -17.19 0.67 10.94
C VAL A 24 -17.46 1.94 10.14
N THR A 25 -17.72 3.05 10.83
CA THR A 25 -18.02 4.35 10.23
C THR A 25 -16.76 5.19 10.09
N PHE A 26 -16.54 5.79 8.93
CA PHE A 26 -15.42 6.69 8.67
C PHE A 26 -15.72 8.13 9.10
N ALA A 27 -14.68 8.88 9.49
CA ALA A 27 -14.80 10.31 9.73
C ALA A 27 -15.21 11.04 8.44
N SER A 28 -16.09 12.05 8.57
CA SER A 28 -16.57 12.84 7.44
C SER A 28 -15.75 14.11 7.25
N GLU A 29 -15.29 14.35 6.04
CA GLU A 29 -14.61 15.60 5.67
C GLU A 29 -15.63 16.60 5.10
N PHE A 30 -15.68 17.83 5.62
CA PHE A 30 -16.55 18.87 5.09
C PHE A 30 -16.04 19.36 3.73
N ILE A 31 -16.86 19.20 2.69
CA ILE A 31 -16.60 19.71 1.35
C ILE A 31 -17.27 21.08 1.16
N VAL A 32 -18.41 21.30 1.84
CA VAL A 32 -19.08 22.60 1.94
C VAL A 32 -19.42 22.84 3.41
N ASN A 33 -19.16 24.04 3.91
CA ASN A 33 -19.55 24.47 5.26
C ASN A 33 -19.80 25.98 5.26
N GLU A 34 -21.05 26.37 5.04
CA GLU A 34 -21.46 27.74 4.72
C GLU A 34 -22.57 28.19 5.68
N SER A 35 -22.25 29.08 6.61
CA SER A 35 -23.25 29.79 7.44
C SER A 35 -23.82 31.03 6.76
N PHE A 36 -23.32 31.39 5.57
CA PHE A 36 -23.66 32.62 4.83
C PHE A 36 -23.37 33.96 5.53
N ASP A 37 -22.95 33.99 6.80
CA ASP A 37 -22.69 35.22 7.57
C ASP A 37 -21.60 36.14 6.98
N ASN A 38 -20.69 35.57 6.19
CA ASN A 38 -19.62 36.31 5.53
C ASN A 38 -20.02 36.82 4.12
N MET A 39 -21.27 36.60 3.70
CA MET A 39 -21.78 37.00 2.38
C MET A 39 -22.18 38.48 2.33
N THR A 40 -22.30 39.02 1.12
CA THR A 40 -22.72 40.41 0.90
C THR A 40 -24.24 40.53 1.02
N LEU A 41 -24.71 41.28 2.01
CA LEU A 41 -26.15 41.55 2.22
C LEU A 41 -26.81 42.15 0.96
N GLY A 42 -27.94 41.60 0.55
CA GLY A 42 -28.73 42.04 -0.60
C GLY A 42 -28.20 41.58 -1.97
N ALA A 43 -27.13 40.79 -2.00
CA ALA A 43 -26.59 40.20 -3.23
C ALA A 43 -26.81 38.69 -3.28
N ALA A 44 -26.70 38.09 -4.46
CA ALA A 44 -26.66 36.64 -4.60
C ALA A 44 -25.45 36.05 -3.84
N PRO A 45 -25.58 34.88 -3.20
CA PRO A 45 -24.50 34.25 -2.46
C PRO A 45 -23.35 33.88 -3.40
N SER A 46 -22.12 34.28 -3.07
CA SER A 46 -20.96 34.02 -3.91
C SER A 46 -20.61 32.53 -3.94
N GLY A 47 -20.17 32.04 -5.11
CA GLY A 47 -19.85 30.61 -5.29
C GLY A 47 -21.07 29.69 -5.47
N TYR A 48 -22.24 30.25 -5.77
CA TYR A 48 -23.45 29.51 -6.15
C TYR A 48 -23.90 29.88 -7.56
N GLU A 49 -24.47 28.90 -8.26
CA GLU A 49 -25.15 29.14 -9.54
C GLU A 49 -26.62 29.47 -9.23
N VAL A 50 -27.06 30.69 -9.53
CA VAL A 50 -28.43 31.11 -9.28
C VAL A 50 -29.12 31.52 -10.59
N SER A 51 -30.41 31.26 -10.71
CA SER A 51 -31.19 31.58 -11.92
C SER A 51 -31.51 33.07 -12.07
N ASP A 52 -31.55 33.81 -10.95
CA ASP A 52 -31.79 35.25 -10.92
C ASP A 52 -31.07 35.87 -9.71
N ASN A 53 -30.05 36.69 -9.98
CA ASN A 53 -29.20 37.32 -8.96
C ASN A 53 -29.91 38.44 -8.17
N THR A 54 -31.09 38.86 -8.61
CA THR A 54 -31.89 39.92 -7.95
C THR A 54 -32.99 39.35 -7.07
N ALA A 55 -33.44 38.12 -7.36
CA ALA A 55 -34.49 37.44 -6.62
C ALA A 55 -33.94 36.43 -5.59
N ILE A 56 -32.71 35.95 -5.78
CA ILE A 56 -32.00 35.09 -4.83
C ILE A 56 -30.93 35.93 -4.14
N THR A 57 -31.13 36.24 -2.86
CA THR A 57 -30.28 37.21 -2.14
C THR A 57 -29.98 36.78 -0.71
N THR A 58 -28.82 37.18 -0.21
CA THR A 58 -28.47 37.10 1.21
C THR A 58 -29.25 38.17 1.99
N VAL A 59 -29.87 37.77 3.10
CA VAL A 59 -30.72 38.64 3.93
C VAL A 59 -30.38 38.47 5.42
N ASP A 60 -30.69 39.50 6.19
CA ASP A 60 -30.59 39.51 7.66
C ASP A 60 -32.01 39.64 8.24
N LEU A 61 -32.56 38.52 8.73
CA LEU A 61 -33.94 38.48 9.23
C LEU A 61 -34.11 39.16 10.59
N LYS A 62 -33.07 39.15 11.42
CA LYS A 62 -33.12 39.59 12.82
C LYS A 62 -32.32 40.86 13.07
N ASN A 63 -31.62 41.36 12.05
CA ASN A 63 -30.68 42.48 12.13
C ASN A 63 -29.58 42.23 13.17
N ASP A 64 -29.11 40.97 13.26
CA ASP A 64 -28.11 40.49 14.21
C ASP A 64 -26.82 40.02 13.53
N LYS A 65 -26.73 40.18 12.20
CA LYS A 65 -25.64 39.68 11.35
C LYS A 65 -25.56 38.15 11.22
N ASN A 66 -26.63 37.42 11.55
CA ASN A 66 -26.79 36.03 11.17
C ASN A 66 -27.51 35.95 9.81
N TYR A 67 -26.74 35.90 8.74
CA TYR A 67 -27.27 36.00 7.38
C TYR A 67 -27.76 34.66 6.87
N CYS A 68 -28.82 34.68 6.07
CA CYS A 68 -29.35 33.50 5.38
C CYS A 68 -29.64 33.83 3.92
N VAL A 69 -29.95 32.83 3.10
CA VAL A 69 -30.31 33.05 1.69
C VAL A 69 -31.83 32.95 1.54
N TYR A 70 -32.42 33.95 0.89
CA TYR A 70 -33.84 33.99 0.53
C TYR A 70 -34.02 33.85 -0.98
N LEU A 71 -34.88 32.92 -1.39
CA LEU A 71 -35.31 32.75 -2.78
C LEU A 71 -36.71 33.36 -2.94
N ASN A 72 -36.79 34.57 -3.48
CA ASN A 72 -38.05 35.31 -3.64
C ASN A 72 -38.70 35.04 -5.00
N ASP A 73 -39.47 33.98 -5.11
CA ASP A 73 -39.95 33.45 -6.40
C ASP A 73 -40.88 34.36 -7.20
N GLY A 74 -41.61 35.28 -6.56
CA GLY A 74 -42.54 36.13 -7.29
C GLY A 74 -43.53 35.25 -8.07
N GLU A 75 -43.63 35.44 -9.39
CA GLU A 75 -44.42 34.56 -10.27
C GLU A 75 -43.55 33.57 -11.09
N GLY A 76 -42.25 33.49 -10.83
CA GLY A 76 -41.28 32.76 -11.64
C GLY A 76 -40.62 31.59 -10.91
N GLN A 77 -40.01 30.68 -11.68
CA GLN A 77 -39.21 29.59 -11.11
C GLN A 77 -37.83 30.14 -10.75
N LEU A 78 -37.40 29.93 -9.51
CA LEU A 78 -36.04 30.21 -9.06
C LEU A 78 -35.30 28.91 -8.74
N LYS A 79 -34.01 28.90 -9.02
CA LYS A 79 -33.12 27.77 -8.77
C LYS A 79 -31.76 28.26 -8.28
N MET A 80 -31.24 27.61 -7.25
CA MET A 80 -29.91 27.82 -6.69
C MET A 80 -29.19 26.47 -6.59
N ASN A 81 -27.97 26.39 -7.14
CA ASN A 81 -27.09 25.23 -7.02
C ASN A 81 -25.79 25.58 -6.29
N LYS A 82 -25.27 24.63 -5.52
CA LYS A 82 -23.87 24.58 -5.09
C LYS A 82 -23.23 23.35 -5.71
N GLN A 83 -22.26 23.56 -6.60
CA GLN A 83 -21.41 22.49 -7.11
C GLN A 83 -20.32 22.18 -6.08
N PHE A 84 -20.00 20.90 -5.93
CA PHE A 84 -18.83 20.40 -5.21
C PHE A 84 -18.20 19.23 -5.98
N ALA A 85 -17.04 18.77 -5.53
CA ALA A 85 -16.36 17.64 -6.16
C ALA A 85 -17.26 16.39 -6.14
N ALA A 86 -17.36 15.68 -7.26
CA ALA A 86 -18.18 14.48 -7.38
C ALA A 86 -17.82 13.41 -6.34
N GLN A 87 -18.84 12.88 -5.67
CA GLN A 87 -18.70 11.86 -4.63
C GLN A 87 -19.41 10.57 -5.04
N SER A 88 -18.72 9.44 -4.95
CA SER A 88 -19.23 8.11 -5.35
C SER A 88 -19.56 7.19 -4.17
N GLU A 89 -19.47 7.68 -2.94
CA GLU A 89 -19.67 6.89 -1.71
C GLU A 89 -20.78 7.45 -0.82
N VAL A 90 -20.48 8.12 0.29
CA VAL A 90 -21.50 8.72 1.16
C VAL A 90 -21.41 10.24 1.11
N VAL A 91 -22.54 10.89 0.87
CA VAL A 91 -22.71 12.34 0.96
C VAL A 91 -23.67 12.66 2.08
N THR A 92 -23.22 13.41 3.08
CA THR A 92 -24.08 13.93 4.15
C THR A 92 -24.36 15.40 3.91
N LEU A 93 -25.62 15.74 3.66
CA LEU A 93 -26.13 17.10 3.60
C LEU A 93 -26.75 17.46 4.96
N SER A 94 -26.47 18.66 5.47
CA SER A 94 -27.27 19.31 6.50
C SER A 94 -27.57 20.75 6.08
N VAL A 95 -28.81 21.18 6.22
CA VAL A 95 -29.24 22.54 5.88
C VAL A 95 -30.41 22.97 6.75
N ASP A 96 -30.39 24.20 7.22
CA ASP A 96 -31.54 24.81 7.88
C ASP A 96 -32.51 25.35 6.84
N PHE A 97 -33.79 25.11 7.04
CA PHE A 97 -34.86 25.42 6.08
C PHE A 97 -36.04 26.09 6.76
N MET A 98 -36.62 27.11 6.12
CA MET A 98 -37.82 27.79 6.60
C MET A 98 -38.67 28.35 5.45
N GLN A 99 -39.99 28.28 5.58
CA GLN A 99 -40.95 29.00 4.72
C GLN A 99 -41.72 30.01 5.55
N ASN A 100 -41.60 31.30 5.20
CA ASN A 100 -42.32 32.35 5.92
C ASN A 100 -43.78 32.44 5.47
N ASN A 101 -44.02 32.17 4.18
CA ASN A 101 -45.35 32.02 3.58
C ASN A 101 -45.47 30.60 3.04
N LEU A 102 -46.56 29.90 3.41
CA LEU A 102 -46.83 28.57 2.90
C LEU A 102 -47.60 28.66 1.58
N GLY A 103 -47.40 27.69 0.69
CA GLY A 103 -48.19 27.55 -0.53
C GLY A 103 -47.42 27.03 -1.73
N SER A 104 -46.11 27.26 -1.77
CA SER A 104 -45.19 26.81 -2.83
C SER A 104 -44.62 25.43 -2.53
N GLY A 105 -44.47 24.61 -3.58
CA GLY A 105 -43.89 23.27 -3.55
C GLY A 105 -42.35 23.24 -3.64
N THR A 106 -41.66 24.01 -2.80
CA THR A 106 -40.19 24.09 -2.75
C THR A 106 -39.50 22.73 -2.74
N HIS A 107 -38.36 22.61 -3.46
CA HIS A 107 -37.53 21.40 -3.44
C HIS A 107 -36.17 21.60 -2.77
N ILE A 108 -35.67 20.51 -2.18
CA ILE A 108 -34.27 20.33 -1.76
C ILE A 108 -33.79 19.01 -2.36
N ASN A 109 -32.71 19.06 -3.13
CA ASN A 109 -32.20 17.92 -3.89
C ASN A 109 -30.70 17.71 -3.69
N LEU A 110 -30.29 16.45 -3.76
CA LEU A 110 -28.93 16.04 -4.09
C LEU A 110 -28.94 15.45 -5.50
N THR A 111 -28.07 15.96 -6.38
CA THR A 111 -28.03 15.55 -7.80
C THR A 111 -26.62 15.19 -8.27
N ASP A 112 -26.58 14.41 -9.34
CA ASP A 112 -25.36 14.21 -10.13
C ASP A 112 -25.04 15.46 -10.99
N GLY A 113 -23.94 15.42 -11.73
CA GLY A 113 -23.48 16.49 -12.62
C GLY A 113 -24.35 16.72 -13.85
N THR A 114 -25.30 15.83 -14.15
CA THR A 114 -26.28 15.99 -15.22
C THR A 114 -27.59 16.63 -14.73
N GLY A 115 -27.75 16.73 -13.41
CA GLY A 115 -28.98 17.20 -12.75
C GLY A 115 -29.97 16.07 -12.43
N LEU A 116 -29.58 14.80 -12.57
CA LEU A 116 -30.40 13.66 -12.16
C LEU A 116 -30.47 13.60 -10.62
N ARG A 117 -31.69 13.53 -10.08
CA ARG A 117 -31.93 13.65 -8.64
C ARG A 117 -31.81 12.30 -7.95
N ALA A 118 -30.76 12.10 -7.16
CA ALA A 118 -30.62 10.94 -6.28
C ALA A 118 -31.62 11.03 -5.12
N VAL A 119 -31.66 12.20 -4.46
CA VAL A 119 -32.62 12.52 -3.39
C VAL A 119 -33.43 13.74 -3.80
N ARG A 120 -34.75 13.69 -3.58
CA ARG A 120 -35.67 14.81 -3.77
C ARG A 120 -36.60 14.94 -2.58
N LEU A 121 -36.50 16.06 -1.89
CA LEU A 121 -37.49 16.53 -0.96
C LEU A 121 -38.37 17.58 -1.62
N GLU A 122 -39.65 17.60 -1.26
CA GLU A 122 -40.65 18.52 -1.78
C GLU A 122 -41.63 18.90 -0.67
N THR A 123 -41.91 20.20 -0.56
CA THR A 123 -43.00 20.66 0.30
C THR A 123 -44.35 20.43 -0.41
N ARG A 124 -45.33 19.91 0.31
CA ARG A 124 -46.65 19.53 -0.23
C ARG A 124 -47.74 20.08 0.67
N ASP A 125 -48.99 19.75 0.37
CA ASP A 125 -50.16 20.12 1.16
C ASP A 125 -50.22 21.64 1.38
N ASN A 126 -50.07 22.40 0.30
CA ASN A 126 -50.00 23.85 0.31
C ASN A 126 -48.84 24.40 1.18
N GLY A 127 -47.68 23.73 1.13
CA GLY A 127 -46.47 24.08 1.88
C GLY A 127 -46.47 23.66 3.35
N THR A 128 -47.46 22.88 3.82
CA THR A 128 -47.58 22.50 5.24
C THR A 128 -46.86 21.21 5.60
N SER A 129 -46.34 20.46 4.63
CA SER A 129 -45.65 19.20 4.88
C SER A 129 -44.36 19.09 4.07
N LEU A 130 -43.28 18.57 4.69
CA LEU A 130 -42.06 18.18 3.99
C LEU A 130 -42.13 16.68 3.67
N ASN A 131 -41.84 16.32 2.41
CA ASN A 131 -41.96 14.95 1.93
C ASN A 131 -40.72 14.55 1.15
N TYR A 132 -40.31 13.28 1.21
CA TYR A 132 -39.41 12.72 0.20
C TYR A 132 -40.20 12.02 -0.90
N VAL A 133 -39.57 11.85 -2.07
CA VAL A 133 -40.18 11.20 -3.24
C VAL A 133 -39.57 9.83 -3.47
N MET A 134 -40.40 8.77 -3.42
CA MET A 134 -39.99 7.39 -3.70
C MET A 134 -40.98 6.74 -4.68
N ASN A 135 -40.49 6.24 -5.82
CA ASN A 135 -41.30 5.58 -6.85
C ASN A 135 -42.55 6.39 -7.29
N GLY A 136 -42.43 7.73 -7.34
CA GLY A 136 -43.53 8.63 -7.69
C GLY A 136 -44.52 8.91 -6.54
N THR A 137 -44.33 8.29 -5.38
CA THR A 137 -45.11 8.54 -4.16
C THR A 137 -44.41 9.57 -3.28
N TYR A 138 -45.20 10.39 -2.61
CA TYR A 138 -44.74 11.37 -1.62
C TYR A 138 -44.95 10.81 -0.22
N VAL A 139 -43.89 10.78 0.58
CA VAL A 139 -43.95 10.30 1.97
C VAL A 139 -43.56 11.43 2.90
N LYS A 140 -44.49 11.82 3.78
CA LYS A 140 -44.32 12.90 4.74
C LYS A 140 -43.28 12.53 5.80
N VAL A 141 -42.35 13.45 6.06
CA VAL A 141 -41.31 13.34 7.11
C VAL A 141 -41.43 14.36 8.22
N ALA A 142 -42.06 15.51 7.94
CA ALA A 142 -42.29 16.56 8.92
C ALA A 142 -43.48 17.46 8.54
N ASP A 143 -44.04 18.13 9.53
CA ASP A 143 -44.91 19.29 9.37
C ASP A 143 -44.05 20.55 9.21
N ILE A 144 -44.53 21.50 8.41
CA ILE A 144 -43.92 22.83 8.23
C ILE A 144 -44.87 23.88 8.82
N THR A 145 -44.33 24.67 9.74
CA THR A 145 -45.04 25.83 10.31
C THR A 145 -44.44 27.11 9.74
N SER A 146 -45.30 28.03 9.32
CA SER A 146 -44.89 29.36 8.82
C SER A 146 -43.89 30.03 9.77
N GLY A 147 -42.74 30.44 9.24
CA GLY A 147 -41.73 31.19 9.98
C GLY A 147 -40.89 30.38 10.98
N GLN A 148 -41.10 29.05 11.07
CA GLN A 148 -40.28 28.18 11.93
C GLN A 148 -39.15 27.52 11.13
N TRP A 149 -37.95 27.57 11.68
CA TRP A 149 -36.78 26.88 11.16
C TRP A 149 -36.80 25.39 11.52
N MET A 150 -36.29 24.57 10.61
CA MET A 150 -35.95 23.17 10.87
C MET A 150 -34.61 22.83 10.22
N THR A 151 -33.84 21.95 10.84
CA THR A 151 -32.64 21.37 10.25
C THR A 151 -33.02 20.09 9.52
N ILE A 152 -32.67 20.02 8.24
CA ILE A 152 -32.83 18.83 7.41
C ILE A 152 -31.45 18.23 7.22
N LYS A 153 -31.28 16.98 7.65
CA LYS A 153 -30.05 16.21 7.41
C LYS A 153 -30.35 14.96 6.59
N ILE A 154 -29.55 14.72 5.55
CA ILE A 154 -29.64 13.58 4.63
C ILE A 154 -28.29 12.89 4.57
N GLU A 155 -28.25 11.59 4.80
CA GLU A 155 -27.04 10.75 4.60
C GLU A 155 -27.30 9.86 3.39
N ALA A 156 -26.80 10.24 2.22
CA ALA A 156 -27.01 9.53 0.95
C ALA A 156 -25.83 8.60 0.65
N ASN A 157 -26.08 7.30 0.57
CA ASN A 157 -25.10 6.27 0.23
C ASN A 157 -25.27 5.85 -1.25
N ILE A 158 -24.34 6.29 -2.09
CA ILE A 158 -24.30 6.01 -3.53
C ILE A 158 -23.99 4.51 -3.79
N LYS A 159 -23.25 3.81 -2.93
CA LYS A 159 -22.96 2.38 -3.14
C LYS A 159 -24.23 1.53 -2.96
N THR A 160 -25.02 1.81 -1.93
CA THR A 160 -26.27 1.09 -1.65
C THR A 160 -27.48 1.69 -2.36
N GLN A 161 -27.35 2.88 -2.96
CA GLN A 161 -28.43 3.63 -3.59
C GLN A 161 -29.57 3.93 -2.61
N THR A 162 -29.23 4.22 -1.35
CA THR A 162 -30.18 4.52 -0.28
C THR A 162 -29.78 5.76 0.51
N PHE A 163 -30.73 6.40 1.20
CA PHE A 163 -30.46 7.51 2.12
C PHE A 163 -31.20 7.39 3.44
N ASN A 164 -30.61 7.97 4.48
CA ASN A 164 -31.28 8.27 5.75
C ASN A 164 -31.69 9.74 5.77
N ILE A 165 -32.79 10.06 6.45
CA ILE A 165 -33.25 11.44 6.64
C ILE A 165 -33.56 11.71 8.11
N TYR A 166 -33.07 12.86 8.58
CA TYR A 166 -33.26 13.37 9.94
C TYR A 166 -33.87 14.77 9.86
N ILE A 167 -34.77 15.06 10.78
CA ILE A 167 -35.34 16.40 10.96
C ILE A 167 -35.09 16.81 12.40
N ASN A 168 -34.36 17.91 12.59
CA ASN A 168 -33.88 18.38 13.90
C ASN A 168 -33.19 17.24 14.68
N ASP A 169 -32.23 16.57 14.02
CA ASP A 169 -31.47 15.42 14.51
C ASP A 169 -32.28 14.15 14.85
N ILE A 170 -33.59 14.13 14.59
CA ILE A 170 -34.43 12.96 14.80
C ILE A 170 -34.55 12.18 13.49
N LEU A 171 -34.10 10.91 13.48
CA LEU A 171 -34.25 10.00 12.34
C LEU A 171 -35.73 9.82 11.97
N LYS A 172 -36.10 10.19 10.74
CA LYS A 172 -37.45 10.07 10.19
C LYS A 172 -37.58 8.96 9.16
N GLY A 173 -36.47 8.52 8.56
CA GLY A 173 -36.46 7.39 7.65
C GLY A 173 -35.05 6.86 7.45
N LYS A 174 -34.95 5.54 7.31
CA LYS A 174 -33.71 4.79 7.25
C LYS A 174 -33.69 3.94 5.98
N ASP A 175 -32.54 3.85 5.32
CA ASP A 175 -32.28 3.02 4.13
C ASP A 175 -33.32 3.24 3.02
N ILE A 176 -33.77 4.49 2.84
CA ILE A 176 -34.78 4.83 1.83
C ILE A 176 -34.13 4.75 0.45
N PRO A 177 -34.70 4.03 -0.53
CA PRO A 177 -34.16 3.99 -1.89
C PRO A 177 -34.06 5.39 -2.52
N PHE A 178 -32.98 5.62 -3.27
CA PHE A 178 -32.86 6.82 -4.10
C PHE A 178 -34.03 6.95 -5.07
N LYS A 179 -34.37 8.20 -5.41
CA LYS A 179 -35.37 8.51 -6.43
C LYS A 179 -34.92 8.01 -7.81
N ASN A 180 -33.65 8.18 -8.13
CA ASN A 180 -33.01 7.66 -9.33
C ASN A 180 -31.65 7.08 -8.94
N THR A 181 -31.24 6.00 -9.60
CA THR A 181 -29.88 5.47 -9.47
C THR A 181 -28.89 6.46 -10.05
N VAL A 182 -27.83 6.76 -9.31
CA VAL A 182 -26.74 7.65 -9.74
C VAL A 182 -25.38 7.00 -9.49
N SER A 183 -24.36 7.33 -10.29
CA SER A 183 -22.98 6.89 -10.03
C SER A 183 -22.21 7.83 -9.11
N GLU A 184 -22.69 9.07 -8.97
CA GLU A 184 -22.09 10.09 -8.12
C GLU A 184 -23.12 11.16 -7.71
N ILE A 185 -22.77 11.96 -6.70
CA ILE A 185 -23.47 13.19 -6.32
C ILE A 185 -22.43 14.32 -6.27
N SER A 186 -22.72 15.44 -6.93
CA SER A 186 -21.82 16.62 -7.06
C SER A 186 -22.54 17.95 -6.85
N TYR A 187 -23.85 17.93 -6.62
CA TYR A 187 -24.64 19.14 -6.50
C TYR A 187 -25.65 19.08 -5.35
N PHE A 188 -25.70 20.17 -4.60
CA PHE A 188 -26.86 20.55 -3.80
C PHE A 188 -27.69 21.54 -4.60
N GLN A 189 -29.00 21.33 -4.62
CA GLN A 189 -29.94 22.20 -5.34
C GLN A 189 -31.16 22.48 -4.48
N THR A 190 -31.55 23.76 -4.44
CA THR A 190 -32.87 24.17 -3.97
C THR A 190 -33.57 25.00 -5.04
N LEU A 191 -34.89 24.87 -5.14
CA LEU A 191 -35.67 25.57 -6.16
C LEU A 191 -37.11 25.80 -5.70
N THR A 192 -37.72 26.87 -6.21
CA THR A 192 -39.16 27.13 -6.13
C THR A 192 -39.81 26.77 -7.46
N PRO A 193 -40.87 25.93 -7.47
CA PRO A 193 -41.69 25.78 -8.66
C PRO A 193 -42.46 27.10 -8.90
N ALA A 194 -42.68 27.49 -10.16
CA ALA A 194 -43.49 28.67 -10.52
C ALA A 194 -44.99 28.42 -10.30
N ASP A 195 -45.37 27.82 -9.17
CA ASP A 195 -46.73 27.39 -8.86
C ASP A 195 -47.51 28.42 -8.05
N LYS A 196 -46.84 29.18 -7.16
CA LYS A 196 -47.38 30.29 -6.35
C LYS A 196 -46.29 31.30 -5.99
N VAL A 197 -46.71 32.48 -5.54
CA VAL A 197 -45.83 33.51 -4.98
C VAL A 197 -45.51 33.19 -3.52
N SER A 198 -44.52 32.32 -3.25
CA SER A 198 -44.08 31.99 -1.89
C SER A 198 -42.65 31.42 -1.87
N GLY A 199 -41.68 32.26 -1.50
CA GLY A 199 -40.28 31.88 -1.35
C GLY A 199 -39.95 31.04 -0.10
N HIS A 200 -38.68 30.69 0.02
CA HIS A 200 -38.12 29.99 1.18
C HIS A 200 -36.71 30.49 1.53
N TYR A 201 -36.28 30.13 2.74
CA TYR A 201 -35.00 30.49 3.29
C TYR A 201 -34.16 29.23 3.53
N ILE A 202 -32.86 29.34 3.28
CA ILE A 202 -31.87 28.35 3.70
C ILE A 202 -30.76 29.01 4.51
N ASP A 203 -30.23 28.27 5.48
CA ASP A 203 -29.11 28.68 6.32
C ASP A 203 -28.24 27.47 6.69
N ASN A 204 -27.02 27.67 7.21
CA ASN A 204 -26.12 26.64 7.74
C ASN A 204 -25.97 25.41 6.83
N LEU A 205 -25.67 25.64 5.55
CA LEU A 205 -25.47 24.56 4.58
C LEU A 205 -24.12 23.89 4.82
N SER A 206 -24.15 22.61 5.19
CA SER A 206 -22.96 21.77 5.22
C SER A 206 -23.14 20.51 4.38
N ILE A 207 -22.07 20.13 3.70
CA ILE A 207 -21.97 18.91 2.91
C ILE A 207 -20.64 18.25 3.25
N SER A 208 -20.69 17.01 3.71
CA SER A 208 -19.49 16.21 3.94
C SER A 208 -19.51 14.92 3.13
N ALA A 209 -18.32 14.42 2.81
CA ALA A 209 -18.16 13.09 2.25
C ALA A 209 -17.48 12.17 3.25
N SER A 210 -17.88 10.91 3.22
CA SER A 210 -17.21 9.82 3.92
C SER A 210 -17.25 8.57 3.07
N LYS A 211 -16.36 7.63 3.39
CA LYS A 211 -16.48 6.28 2.85
C LYS A 211 -17.75 5.61 3.37
N ALA A 212 -18.31 4.71 2.57
CA ALA A 212 -19.39 3.83 3.01
C ALA A 212 -18.89 2.99 4.21
N PRO A 213 -19.69 2.81 5.27
CA PRO A 213 -19.26 1.98 6.39
C PRO A 213 -18.88 0.57 5.93
N VAL A 214 -17.75 0.05 6.40
CA VAL A 214 -17.37 -1.33 6.16
C VAL A 214 -18.20 -2.22 7.07
N THR A 215 -18.98 -3.14 6.48
CA THR A 215 -19.85 -4.06 7.21
C THR A 215 -19.33 -5.49 7.14
N ILE A 216 -19.28 -6.15 8.29
CA ILE A 216 -19.03 -7.59 8.36
C ILE A 216 -20.39 -8.31 8.39
N PRO A 217 -20.73 -9.14 7.38
CA PRO A 217 -21.96 -9.91 7.37
C PRO A 217 -22.09 -10.84 8.58
N GLU A 218 -23.32 -11.08 9.05
CA GLU A 218 -23.57 -11.97 10.19
C GLU A 218 -23.19 -13.44 9.89
N ASP A 219 -23.19 -13.84 8.62
CA ASP A 219 -22.83 -15.17 8.13
C ASP A 219 -21.38 -15.27 7.62
N ALA A 220 -20.56 -14.24 7.85
CA ALA A 220 -19.16 -14.23 7.41
C ALA A 220 -18.34 -15.37 8.07
N THR A 221 -17.58 -16.10 7.26
CA THR A 221 -16.64 -17.13 7.72
C THR A 221 -15.21 -16.62 7.87
N GLU A 222 -14.92 -15.45 7.33
CA GLU A 222 -13.64 -14.76 7.37
C GLU A 222 -13.86 -13.25 7.21
N ILE A 223 -12.85 -12.45 7.59
CA ILE A 223 -12.83 -11.00 7.42
C ILE A 223 -11.77 -10.69 6.37
N ASN A 224 -12.14 -10.00 5.28
CA ASN A 224 -11.20 -9.56 4.26
C ASN A 224 -11.32 -8.05 4.10
N PHE A 225 -10.20 -7.35 4.29
CA PHE A 225 -10.10 -5.91 4.09
C PHE A 225 -9.00 -5.56 3.09
N THR A 226 -9.20 -4.47 2.36
CA THR A 226 -8.19 -3.87 1.49
C THR A 226 -7.81 -2.48 2.02
N VAL A 227 -6.51 -2.20 2.10
CA VAL A 227 -5.95 -0.90 2.45
C VAL A 227 -5.30 -0.30 1.21
N ASP A 228 -5.66 0.95 0.89
CA ASP A 228 -5.03 1.71 -0.18
C ASP A 228 -4.87 3.16 0.25
N ALA A 229 -3.63 3.65 0.26
CA ALA A 229 -3.31 5.03 0.63
C ALA A 229 -4.04 6.07 -0.25
N ASN A 230 -4.39 5.72 -1.50
CA ASN A 230 -5.14 6.57 -2.43
C ASN A 230 -6.67 6.54 -2.17
N GLY A 231 -7.10 5.76 -1.18
CA GLY A 231 -8.49 5.67 -0.76
C GLY A 231 -9.37 4.76 -1.61
N GLN A 232 -8.84 3.96 -2.54
CA GLN A 232 -9.67 3.04 -3.35
C GLN A 232 -9.94 1.69 -2.66
N GLY A 233 -9.28 1.40 -1.54
CA GLY A 233 -9.54 0.23 -0.68
C GLY A 233 -10.66 0.49 0.32
N ASP A 234 -10.93 -0.48 1.20
CA ASP A 234 -11.85 -0.32 2.33
C ASP A 234 -11.33 0.76 3.29
N PHE A 235 -10.02 0.75 3.58
CA PHE A 235 -9.37 1.68 4.50
C PHE A 235 -8.26 2.47 3.80
N LYS A 236 -7.95 3.67 4.32
CA LYS A 236 -6.80 4.46 3.84
C LYS A 236 -5.52 4.08 4.57
N THR A 237 -5.66 3.69 5.84
CA THR A 237 -4.52 3.32 6.69
C THR A 237 -4.65 1.89 7.20
N VAL A 238 -3.51 1.30 7.54
CA VAL A 238 -3.44 -0.06 8.08
C VAL A 238 -3.99 -0.10 9.50
N GLN A 239 -3.78 0.95 10.28
CA GLN A 239 -4.34 1.03 11.64
C GLN A 239 -5.89 1.01 11.61
N GLU A 240 -6.51 1.76 10.70
CA GLU A 240 -7.98 1.74 10.56
C GLU A 240 -8.51 0.33 10.26
N ALA A 241 -7.83 -0.42 9.40
CA ALA A 241 -8.21 -1.79 9.06
C ALA A 241 -8.05 -2.76 10.24
N ILE A 242 -7.01 -2.59 11.06
CA ILE A 242 -6.81 -3.37 12.28
C ILE A 242 -7.88 -3.05 13.32
N ASP A 243 -8.20 -1.77 13.51
CA ASP A 243 -9.23 -1.31 14.45
C ASP A 243 -10.63 -1.79 14.06
N ALA A 244 -10.85 -2.04 12.77
CA ALA A 244 -12.08 -2.61 12.25
C ALA A 244 -12.29 -4.10 12.59
N ILE A 245 -11.24 -4.81 13.05
CA ILE A 245 -11.35 -6.21 13.45
C ILE A 245 -12.05 -6.29 14.82
N PRO A 246 -13.20 -7.00 14.94
CA PRO A 246 -13.90 -7.10 16.22
C PRO A 246 -13.05 -7.80 17.28
N SER A 247 -12.84 -7.16 18.43
CA SER A 247 -11.89 -7.62 19.48
C SER A 247 -12.16 -9.01 20.10
N ALA A 248 -13.32 -9.62 19.84
CA ALA A 248 -13.68 -10.96 20.31
C ALA A 248 -13.96 -11.96 19.17
N THR A 249 -13.65 -11.59 17.93
CA THR A 249 -13.85 -12.48 16.78
C THR A 249 -12.94 -13.70 16.88
N THR A 250 -13.45 -14.83 16.39
CA THR A 250 -12.65 -16.04 16.14
C THR A 250 -12.42 -16.28 14.66
N LEU A 251 -13.05 -15.45 13.81
CA LEU A 251 -12.89 -15.53 12.36
C LEU A 251 -11.44 -15.21 11.99
N PRO A 252 -10.85 -15.92 11.02
CA PRO A 252 -9.60 -15.48 10.42
C PRO A 252 -9.82 -14.13 9.73
N ALA A 253 -8.83 -13.27 9.82
CA ALA A 253 -8.83 -11.97 9.16
C ALA A 253 -7.66 -11.87 8.18
N THR A 254 -7.90 -11.29 7.02
CA THR A 254 -6.88 -10.97 6.02
C THR A 254 -6.98 -9.49 5.67
N ILE A 255 -5.85 -8.78 5.74
CA ILE A 255 -5.73 -7.40 5.28
C ILE A 255 -4.77 -7.37 4.10
N HIS A 256 -5.28 -7.07 2.92
CA HIS A 256 -4.49 -6.80 1.72
C HIS A 256 -4.08 -5.33 1.70
N ILE A 257 -2.78 -5.06 1.66
CA ILE A 257 -2.22 -3.71 1.70
C ILE A 257 -1.61 -3.44 0.32
N LYS A 258 -2.19 -2.46 -0.39
CA LYS A 258 -1.71 -2.04 -1.70
C LYS A 258 -0.30 -1.47 -1.63
N ALA A 259 0.38 -1.41 -2.78
CA ALA A 259 1.64 -0.71 -2.91
C ALA A 259 1.48 0.76 -2.44
N GLY A 260 2.44 1.23 -1.65
CA GLY A 260 2.43 2.57 -1.06
C GLY A 260 3.29 2.66 0.20
N THR A 261 3.60 3.90 0.59
CA THR A 261 4.25 4.22 1.86
C THR A 261 3.20 4.70 2.87
N TYR A 262 3.02 3.93 3.93
CA TYR A 262 2.08 4.19 5.01
C TYR A 262 2.85 4.75 6.22
N LYS A 263 2.89 6.08 6.34
CA LYS A 263 3.57 6.76 7.44
C LYS A 263 2.64 6.90 8.66
N GLU A 264 2.56 5.86 9.46
CA GLU A 264 1.75 5.78 10.68
C GLU A 264 2.37 4.83 11.71
N VAL A 265 2.00 4.99 12.99
CA VAL A 265 2.34 3.98 14.00
C VAL A 265 1.28 2.89 13.98
N VAL A 266 1.66 1.67 13.59
CA VAL A 266 0.73 0.52 13.52
C VAL A 266 0.82 -0.31 14.80
N THR A 267 -0.31 -0.66 15.40
CA THR A 267 -0.39 -1.57 16.55
C THR A 267 -1.43 -2.65 16.30
N ILE A 268 -0.97 -3.90 16.22
CA ILE A 268 -1.82 -5.10 16.33
C ILE A 268 -1.94 -5.45 17.82
N PRO A 269 -3.08 -5.18 18.48
CA PRO A 269 -3.22 -5.39 19.90
C PRO A 269 -3.30 -6.88 20.25
N LYS A 270 -3.09 -7.21 21.53
CA LYS A 270 -3.13 -8.60 22.04
C LYS A 270 -4.49 -9.28 21.84
N SER A 271 -5.57 -8.51 21.70
CA SER A 271 -6.92 -9.01 21.41
C SER A 271 -7.03 -9.58 19.99
N VAL A 272 -6.25 -9.07 19.03
CA VAL A 272 -6.26 -9.54 17.65
C VAL A 272 -5.43 -10.81 17.52
N LYS A 273 -6.02 -11.82 16.88
CA LYS A 273 -5.44 -13.14 16.62
C LYS A 273 -5.87 -13.64 15.24
N ASN A 274 -5.14 -14.60 14.68
CA ASN A 274 -5.47 -15.23 13.40
C ASN A 274 -5.60 -14.21 12.26
N LEU A 275 -4.63 -13.28 12.20
CA LEU A 275 -4.60 -12.20 11.21
C LEU A 275 -3.47 -12.46 10.21
N THR A 276 -3.78 -12.32 8.92
CA THR A 276 -2.82 -12.31 7.81
C THR A 276 -2.72 -10.91 7.23
N LEU A 277 -1.52 -10.36 7.12
CA LEU A 277 -1.22 -9.13 6.39
C LEU A 277 -0.49 -9.50 5.09
N ILE A 278 -0.97 -8.99 3.96
CA ILE A 278 -0.40 -9.29 2.63
C ILE A 278 -0.15 -7.98 1.90
N GLY A 279 1.12 -7.64 1.68
CA GLY A 279 1.52 -6.53 0.81
C GLY A 279 1.61 -6.95 -0.66
N GLU A 280 1.66 -5.98 -1.58
CA GLU A 280 1.85 -6.22 -3.02
C GLU A 280 3.33 -6.45 -3.40
N GLY A 281 4.21 -6.54 -2.41
CA GLY A 281 5.63 -6.79 -2.56
C GLY A 281 6.41 -5.96 -1.54
N SER A 282 7.44 -6.56 -0.93
CA SER A 282 8.14 -5.92 0.17
C SER A 282 8.82 -4.60 -0.22
N GLU A 283 9.28 -4.45 -1.46
CA GLU A 283 9.85 -3.18 -1.94
C GLU A 283 8.80 -2.09 -2.23
N GLN A 284 7.53 -2.45 -2.31
CA GLN A 284 6.44 -1.56 -2.73
C GLN A 284 5.47 -1.21 -1.61
N THR A 285 5.30 -2.09 -0.61
CA THR A 285 4.41 -1.88 0.53
C THR A 285 5.23 -1.60 1.80
N ILE A 286 5.30 -0.34 2.20
CA ILE A 286 6.19 0.14 3.28
C ILE A 286 5.37 0.71 4.44
N LEU A 287 5.52 0.14 5.64
CA LEU A 287 4.98 0.69 6.88
C LEU A 287 6.11 1.40 7.64
N THR A 288 5.98 2.70 7.86
CA THR A 288 7.08 3.54 8.36
C THR A 288 6.66 4.57 9.39
N TYR A 289 7.59 4.92 10.28
CA TYR A 289 7.50 6.06 11.18
C TYR A 289 8.91 6.48 11.61
N ASP A 290 9.03 7.54 12.42
CA ASP A 290 10.33 8.15 12.78
C ASP A 290 10.44 8.47 14.29
N ASN A 291 9.86 7.62 15.13
CA ASN A 291 10.07 7.73 16.57
C ASN A 291 11.44 7.16 16.95
N TYR A 292 12.09 7.80 17.92
CA TYR A 292 13.37 7.36 18.49
C TYR A 292 13.31 7.49 20.01
N ASN A 293 14.20 6.79 20.72
CA ASN A 293 14.17 6.64 22.17
C ASN A 293 14.03 7.97 22.94
N ALA A 294 14.88 8.96 22.62
CA ALA A 294 14.87 10.26 23.28
C ALA A 294 13.80 11.24 22.77
N LYS A 295 13.04 10.92 21.71
CA LYS A 295 11.94 11.75 21.23
C LYS A 295 10.91 11.93 22.34
N LEU A 296 10.47 13.16 22.57
CA LEU A 296 9.45 13.45 23.58
C LEU A 296 8.05 13.24 23.00
N LYS A 297 7.17 12.66 23.81
CA LYS A 297 5.72 12.66 23.59
C LYS A 297 5.13 14.02 23.93
N GLU A 298 3.86 14.21 23.63
CA GLU A 298 3.11 15.43 24.00
C GLU A 298 3.11 15.72 25.51
N ASP A 299 3.15 14.67 26.35
CA ASP A 299 3.21 14.80 27.81
C ASP A 299 4.62 15.14 28.35
N GLY A 300 5.60 15.33 27.47
CA GLY A 300 6.99 15.65 27.81
C GLY A 300 7.83 14.45 28.25
N THR A 301 7.29 13.24 28.25
CA THR A 301 8.07 12.01 28.55
C THR A 301 8.70 11.42 27.28
N PRO A 302 9.89 10.79 27.36
CA PRO A 302 10.48 10.14 26.20
C PRO A 302 9.67 8.91 25.75
N TYR A 303 9.75 8.56 24.47
CA TYR A 303 9.19 7.32 23.95
C TYR A 303 9.85 6.10 24.60
N GLY A 304 11.16 6.14 24.84
CA GLY A 304 11.92 4.95 25.21
C GLY A 304 12.20 4.08 23.98
N THR A 305 13.27 3.27 23.99
CA THR A 305 13.58 2.32 22.90
C THR A 305 12.35 1.50 22.50
N GLY A 306 11.73 0.79 23.45
CA GLY A 306 10.56 -0.03 23.14
C GLY A 306 9.35 0.76 22.66
N GLY A 307 9.19 2.02 23.08
CA GLY A 307 8.11 2.90 22.62
C GLY A 307 8.38 3.56 21.27
N SER A 308 9.60 3.44 20.73
CA SER A 308 9.99 4.06 19.46
C SER A 308 9.52 3.30 18.22
N ALA A 309 8.94 2.10 18.39
CA ALA A 309 8.60 1.24 17.26
C ALA A 309 7.63 1.90 16.27
N SER A 310 7.92 1.80 14.97
CA SER A 310 6.96 2.16 13.91
C SER A 310 5.79 1.19 13.88
N THR A 311 6.05 -0.10 14.11
CA THR A 311 5.01 -1.12 14.20
C THR A 311 5.13 -1.97 15.47
N PHE A 312 3.99 -2.29 16.09
CA PHE A 312 3.86 -3.17 17.24
C PHE A 312 2.97 -4.37 16.92
N ILE A 313 3.49 -5.59 17.07
CA ILE A 313 2.72 -6.84 16.97
C ILE A 313 2.64 -7.50 18.35
N LYS A 314 1.53 -7.24 19.04
CA LYS A 314 1.22 -7.81 20.37
C LYS A 314 0.28 -9.02 20.28
N GLY A 315 -0.44 -9.15 19.16
CA GLY A 315 -1.31 -10.28 18.83
C GLY A 315 -0.56 -11.60 18.64
N SER A 316 -1.26 -12.72 18.48
CA SER A 316 -0.65 -14.05 18.28
C SER A 316 -1.33 -14.79 17.13
N ASN A 317 -0.64 -15.76 16.53
CA ASN A 317 -1.05 -16.38 15.26
C ASN A 317 -1.22 -15.30 14.17
N ILE A 318 -0.13 -14.57 13.91
CA ILE A 318 -0.11 -13.49 12.93
C ILE A 318 0.82 -13.91 11.79
N SER A 319 0.36 -13.76 10.56
CA SER A 319 1.13 -14.04 9.36
C SER A 319 1.32 -12.76 8.57
N VAL A 320 2.53 -12.50 8.08
CA VAL A 320 2.85 -11.30 7.31
C VAL A 320 3.65 -11.69 6.08
N GLU A 321 3.27 -11.16 4.93
CA GLU A 321 3.94 -11.43 3.66
C GLU A 321 4.08 -10.18 2.81
N GLY A 322 5.26 -9.98 2.21
CA GLY A 322 5.46 -8.96 1.18
C GLY A 322 5.39 -7.53 1.69
N ILE A 323 5.86 -7.26 2.92
CA ILE A 323 5.78 -5.93 3.57
C ILE A 323 7.15 -5.51 4.10
N THR A 324 7.49 -4.23 3.94
CA THR A 324 8.60 -3.57 4.64
C THR A 324 8.11 -2.92 5.92
N PHE A 325 8.81 -3.17 7.03
CA PHE A 325 8.72 -2.42 8.27
C PHE A 325 9.95 -1.53 8.40
N GLU A 326 9.75 -0.22 8.48
CA GLU A 326 10.84 0.76 8.52
C GLU A 326 10.71 1.67 9.74
N ASN A 327 11.85 2.01 10.36
CA ASN A 327 11.98 3.25 11.10
C ASN A 327 12.88 4.21 10.35
N SER A 328 12.30 5.28 9.80
CA SER A 328 13.00 6.21 8.92
C SER A 328 13.84 7.24 9.68
N PHE A 329 13.97 7.10 11.02
CA PHE A 329 14.80 8.00 11.82
C PHE A 329 16.26 7.95 11.36
N GLN A 330 16.84 9.14 11.15
CA GLN A 330 18.22 9.32 10.69
C GLN A 330 19.11 9.57 11.90
N GLU A 331 20.01 8.62 12.19
CA GLU A 331 20.95 8.76 13.29
C GLU A 331 22.01 9.83 13.02
N THR A 332 22.47 10.48 14.09
CA THR A 332 23.55 11.48 14.05
C THR A 332 24.76 11.06 14.87
N GLY A 333 24.68 9.92 15.56
CA GLY A 333 25.67 9.42 16.51
C GLY A 333 25.50 9.97 17.93
N ALA A 334 24.35 10.58 18.24
CA ALA A 334 24.04 11.10 19.56
C ALA A 334 23.50 10.03 20.52
N ASN A 335 23.49 10.33 21.82
CA ASN A 335 22.89 9.42 22.80
C ASN A 335 21.36 9.43 22.68
N GLY A 336 20.75 8.24 22.76
CA GLY A 336 19.29 8.10 22.80
C GLY A 336 18.61 8.00 21.42
N GLU A 337 19.37 7.58 20.41
CA GLU A 337 18.94 7.50 19.00
C GLU A 337 18.36 6.14 18.58
N GLN A 338 18.18 5.19 19.52
CA GLN A 338 17.57 3.89 19.23
C GLN A 338 16.19 4.07 18.58
N ALA A 339 15.94 3.39 17.47
CA ALA A 339 14.76 3.61 16.64
C ALA A 339 14.26 2.28 16.06
N VAL A 340 13.25 1.71 16.71
CA VAL A 340 12.72 0.39 16.38
C VAL A 340 11.83 0.46 15.14
N ALA A 341 12.02 -0.41 14.14
CA ALA A 341 11.12 -0.56 13.01
C ALA A 341 9.93 -1.45 13.40
N LEU A 342 10.21 -2.59 14.01
CA LEU A 342 9.20 -3.55 14.45
C LEU A 342 9.46 -4.05 15.87
N SER A 343 8.43 -4.00 16.72
CA SER A 343 8.39 -4.69 18.01
C SER A 343 7.38 -5.84 17.99
N VAL A 344 7.81 -7.03 18.42
CA VAL A 344 6.98 -8.23 18.51
C VAL A 344 7.02 -8.83 19.91
N THR A 345 5.85 -9.15 20.46
CA THR A 345 5.72 -9.88 21.74
C THR A 345 4.78 -11.11 21.64
N GLY A 346 4.20 -11.32 20.46
CA GLY A 346 3.22 -12.38 20.18
C GLY A 346 3.81 -13.78 20.06
N ASN A 347 3.00 -14.81 20.29
CA ASN A 347 3.37 -16.18 19.90
C ASN A 347 2.92 -16.48 18.47
N ASN A 348 3.68 -17.33 17.78
CA ASN A 348 3.37 -17.81 16.45
C ASN A 348 3.19 -16.67 15.45
N VAL A 349 4.16 -15.76 15.40
CA VAL A 349 4.20 -14.66 14.43
C VAL A 349 5.19 -15.03 13.34
N GLN A 350 4.76 -15.06 12.08
CA GLN A 350 5.60 -15.45 10.95
C GLN A 350 5.66 -14.37 9.88
N PHE A 351 6.83 -14.24 9.25
CA PHE A 351 7.13 -13.28 8.19
C PHE A 351 7.77 -13.99 7.01
N ARG A 352 7.27 -13.76 5.79
CA ARG A 352 7.85 -14.25 4.54
C ARG A 352 8.04 -13.11 3.56
N ASN A 353 9.20 -13.05 2.91
CA ASN A 353 9.48 -11.99 1.92
C ASN A 353 9.20 -10.59 2.51
N CYS A 354 9.75 -10.31 3.69
CA CYS A 354 9.57 -9.04 4.38
C CYS A 354 10.93 -8.34 4.54
N ARG A 355 10.91 -7.00 4.66
CA ARG A 355 12.11 -6.21 4.96
C ARG A 355 11.96 -5.48 6.29
N PHE A 356 13.06 -5.33 7.02
CA PHE A 356 13.11 -4.66 8.31
C PHE A 356 14.25 -3.65 8.26
N LEU A 357 13.90 -2.36 8.14
CA LEU A 357 14.83 -1.28 7.82
C LEU A 357 14.96 -0.31 8.99
N GLY A 358 16.19 -0.01 9.37
CA GLY A 358 16.52 0.88 10.49
C GLY A 358 18.03 0.93 10.71
N ASN A 359 18.45 1.66 11.74
CA ASN A 359 19.85 1.71 12.17
C ASN A 359 20.00 0.98 13.52
N GLN A 360 20.09 1.73 14.61
CA GLN A 360 20.21 1.17 15.93
C GLN A 360 18.86 0.62 16.42
N ASP A 361 18.86 -0.62 16.91
CA ASP A 361 17.71 -1.32 17.50
C ASP A 361 16.55 -1.59 16.51
N THR A 362 16.81 -1.89 15.23
CA THR A 362 15.79 -2.10 14.18
C THR A 362 14.66 -3.07 14.57
N LEU A 363 14.97 -4.27 15.10
CA LEU A 363 14.03 -5.35 15.34
C LEU A 363 14.02 -5.79 16.81
N LEU A 364 12.94 -5.43 17.52
CA LEU A 364 12.74 -5.77 18.93
C LEU A 364 11.84 -7.00 19.09
N LEU A 365 12.44 -8.15 19.36
CA LEU A 365 11.76 -9.42 19.63
C LEU A 365 11.70 -9.66 21.14
N ASP A 366 10.68 -9.13 21.81
CA ASP A 366 10.62 -9.04 23.28
C ASP A 366 9.64 -10.04 23.93
N GLY A 367 9.48 -11.21 23.33
CA GLY A 367 8.71 -12.32 23.89
C GLY A 367 7.97 -13.15 22.83
N GLY A 368 7.62 -14.37 23.19
CA GLY A 368 6.89 -15.29 22.32
C GLY A 368 7.81 -16.05 21.35
N THR A 369 7.21 -16.46 20.22
CA THR A 369 7.84 -17.26 19.17
C THR A 369 7.65 -16.57 17.82
N GLN A 370 8.75 -16.40 17.07
CA GLN A 370 8.72 -15.77 15.76
C GLN A 370 9.52 -16.54 14.70
N TYR A 371 9.04 -16.54 13.47
CA TYR A 371 9.71 -17.17 12.33
C TYR A 371 9.82 -16.17 11.18
N PHE A 372 11.02 -16.01 10.64
CA PHE A 372 11.35 -15.13 9.52
C PHE A 372 11.97 -16.00 8.43
N THR A 373 11.40 -15.98 7.23
CA THR A 373 11.92 -16.71 6.06
C THR A 373 11.95 -15.81 4.83
N ASP A 374 12.97 -15.95 3.98
CA ASP A 374 13.19 -15.10 2.81
C ASP A 374 13.14 -13.59 3.14
N CYS A 375 13.64 -13.20 4.30
CA CYS A 375 13.58 -11.82 4.78
C CYS A 375 14.90 -11.08 4.57
N TYR A 376 14.82 -9.75 4.55
CA TYR A 376 15.98 -8.86 4.59
C TYR A 376 15.92 -8.00 5.85
N ILE A 377 16.94 -8.07 6.70
CA ILE A 377 17.01 -7.30 7.95
C ILE A 377 18.27 -6.46 7.90
N GLU A 378 18.16 -5.14 8.06
CA GLU A 378 19.31 -4.24 8.15
C GLU A 378 19.37 -3.42 9.43
N GLY A 379 20.59 -3.01 9.76
CA GLY A 379 20.87 -2.08 10.84
C GLY A 379 22.35 -2.09 11.23
N ASP A 380 22.67 -1.41 12.31
CA ASP A 380 24.06 -1.19 12.72
C ASP A 380 24.35 -1.71 14.14
N VAL A 381 23.77 -1.12 15.17
CA VAL A 381 24.01 -1.43 16.59
C VAL A 381 22.80 -2.19 17.14
N ASP A 382 23.05 -3.41 17.62
CA ASP A 382 22.06 -4.25 18.31
C ASP A 382 20.75 -4.42 17.52
N PHE A 383 20.83 -4.44 16.18
CA PHE A 383 19.66 -4.26 15.33
C PHE A 383 18.69 -5.46 15.35
N ILE A 384 19.07 -6.59 15.94
CA ILE A 384 18.15 -7.68 16.34
C ILE A 384 18.33 -7.96 17.84
N PHE A 385 17.34 -7.62 18.66
CA PHE A 385 17.48 -7.70 20.12
C PHE A 385 16.19 -8.10 20.85
N GLY A 386 16.33 -8.52 22.10
CA GLY A 386 15.20 -8.85 22.97
C GLY A 386 15.23 -10.26 23.56
N ARG A 387 14.07 -10.73 24.01
CA ARG A 387 13.89 -11.93 24.86
C ARG A 387 13.25 -13.14 24.16
N SER A 388 12.81 -13.00 22.93
CA SER A 388 12.08 -14.04 22.21
C SER A 388 12.91 -15.30 21.93
N GLN A 389 12.20 -16.37 21.54
CA GLN A 389 12.76 -17.42 20.71
C GLN A 389 12.36 -17.15 19.27
N ALA A 390 13.34 -17.00 18.39
CA ALA A 390 13.09 -16.63 17.01
C ALA A 390 13.99 -17.41 16.08
N VAL A 391 13.44 -17.81 14.94
CA VAL A 391 14.19 -18.45 13.86
C VAL A 391 14.19 -17.51 12.66
N PHE A 392 15.38 -17.27 12.13
CA PHE A 392 15.61 -16.62 10.84
C PHE A 392 16.14 -17.70 9.90
N GLU A 393 15.45 -17.95 8.81
CA GLU A 393 15.80 -18.97 7.82
C GLU A 393 15.94 -18.34 6.44
N ASP A 394 16.93 -18.75 5.65
CA ASP A 394 17.12 -18.33 4.25
C ASP A 394 17.02 -16.79 4.05
N SER A 395 17.50 -16.04 5.04
CA SER A 395 17.33 -14.59 5.12
C SER A 395 18.68 -13.87 5.01
N GLU A 396 18.64 -12.63 4.54
CA GLU A 396 19.79 -11.73 4.50
C GLU A 396 19.81 -10.83 5.74
N ILE A 397 20.97 -10.82 6.41
CA ILE A 397 21.25 -10.02 7.59
C ILE A 397 22.33 -9.00 7.19
N HIS A 398 21.93 -7.77 6.95
CA HIS A 398 22.74 -6.73 6.32
C HIS A 398 23.22 -5.68 7.32
N SER A 399 24.54 -5.60 7.53
CA SER A 399 25.13 -4.62 8.45
C SER A 399 25.39 -3.29 7.76
N LEU A 400 24.87 -2.19 8.30
CA LEU A 400 25.10 -0.83 7.77
C LEU A 400 26.46 -0.26 8.19
N ASN A 401 26.99 0.64 7.36
CA ASN A 401 28.31 1.23 7.56
C ASN A 401 28.24 2.49 8.44
N ARG A 402 28.80 2.40 9.64
CA ARG A 402 28.87 3.52 10.59
C ARG A 402 30.10 4.43 10.39
N GLY A 403 30.81 4.26 9.28
CA GLY A 403 32.06 4.99 8.98
C GLY A 403 33.24 4.60 9.88
N SER A 404 33.14 3.48 10.61
CA SER A 404 34.18 3.04 11.54
C SER A 404 35.13 2.04 10.90
N SER A 405 36.43 2.18 11.15
CA SER A 405 37.43 1.21 10.70
C SER A 405 37.58 0.00 11.63
N SER A 406 36.94 0.02 12.80
CA SER A 406 37.17 -0.99 13.85
C SER A 406 35.90 -1.53 14.49
N ASN A 407 34.80 -0.77 14.49
CA ASN A 407 33.54 -1.19 15.08
C ASN A 407 32.36 -0.53 14.34
N ASN A 408 31.75 -1.26 13.40
CA ASN A 408 30.54 -0.87 12.68
C ASN A 408 29.27 -1.43 13.31
N GLY A 409 29.34 -2.10 14.46
CA GLY A 409 28.15 -2.46 15.22
C GLY A 409 28.07 -3.94 15.62
N TYR A 410 26.86 -4.38 15.92
CA TYR A 410 26.54 -5.67 16.54
C TYR A 410 25.23 -6.18 15.97
N ILE A 411 25.23 -7.40 15.40
CA ILE A 411 24.02 -7.96 14.80
C ILE A 411 22.97 -8.27 15.87
N VAL A 412 23.35 -9.05 16.89
CA VAL A 412 22.39 -9.46 17.93
C VAL A 412 22.71 -8.96 19.33
N ALA A 413 21.66 -8.58 20.06
CA ALA A 413 21.69 -8.31 21.50
C ALA A 413 20.59 -9.09 22.26
N PRO A 414 20.71 -10.43 22.34
CA PRO A 414 19.71 -11.26 23.00
C PRO A 414 19.72 -11.10 24.53
N ARG A 415 18.56 -11.36 25.14
CA ARG A 415 18.30 -11.41 26.59
C ARG A 415 17.37 -12.59 26.96
N THR A 416 17.42 -13.66 26.19
CA THR A 416 16.57 -14.84 26.42
C THR A 416 16.78 -15.43 27.82
N SER A 417 15.69 -15.88 28.47
CA SER A 417 15.74 -16.52 29.79
C SER A 417 16.65 -17.76 29.78
N ILE A 418 17.32 -18.03 30.90
CA ILE A 418 18.05 -19.31 31.10
C ILE A 418 17.10 -20.52 31.14
N ASP A 419 15.83 -20.30 31.48
CA ASP A 419 14.82 -21.36 31.50
C ASP A 419 14.38 -21.79 30.09
N GLU A 420 14.68 -20.97 29.09
CA GLU A 420 14.43 -21.27 27.68
C GLU A 420 15.66 -21.93 27.07
N ALA A 421 15.49 -23.10 26.46
CA ALA A 421 16.60 -23.85 25.87
C ALA A 421 17.26 -23.11 24.71
N TYR A 422 16.48 -22.38 23.93
CA TYR A 422 16.90 -21.66 22.72
C TYR A 422 16.63 -20.16 22.85
N GLY A 423 17.23 -19.38 21.95
CA GLY A 423 16.97 -17.95 21.79
C GLY A 423 16.83 -17.63 20.32
N PHE A 424 17.72 -16.81 19.78
CA PHE A 424 17.76 -16.55 18.34
C PHE A 424 18.50 -17.68 17.62
N ALA A 425 17.95 -18.16 16.50
CA ALA A 425 18.59 -19.12 15.62
C ALA A 425 18.58 -18.58 14.20
N PHE A 426 19.76 -18.44 13.59
CA PHE A 426 19.93 -18.06 12.20
C PHE A 426 20.32 -19.32 11.44
N MET A 427 19.53 -19.72 10.45
CA MET A 427 19.68 -20.96 9.70
C MET A 427 19.80 -20.63 8.22
N ASN A 428 20.89 -21.03 7.59
CA ASN A 428 21.14 -20.80 6.15
C ASN A 428 21.09 -19.31 5.75
N CYS A 429 21.32 -18.39 6.69
CA CYS A 429 21.30 -16.95 6.42
C CYS A 429 22.58 -16.49 5.72
N LYS A 430 22.48 -15.37 5.00
CA LYS A 430 23.64 -14.64 4.50
C LYS A 430 23.88 -13.39 5.34
N LEU A 431 25.07 -13.25 5.91
CA LEU A 431 25.50 -12.05 6.63
C LEU A 431 26.31 -11.20 5.66
N THR A 432 25.72 -10.07 5.26
CA THR A 432 26.29 -9.10 4.31
C THR A 432 26.49 -7.75 4.99
N ALA A 433 27.15 -6.82 4.31
CA ALA A 433 27.30 -5.47 4.80
C ALA A 433 27.28 -4.46 3.66
N GLU A 434 26.90 -3.24 4.00
CA GLU A 434 26.90 -2.09 3.11
C GLU A 434 28.30 -1.86 2.53
N GLU A 435 28.37 -1.40 1.28
CA GLU A 435 29.63 -1.08 0.63
C GLU A 435 30.47 -0.09 1.47
N GLY A 436 31.77 -0.35 1.54
CA GLY A 436 32.69 0.46 2.34
C GLY A 436 32.75 0.08 3.82
N THR A 437 31.92 -0.86 4.29
CA THR A 437 32.06 -1.41 5.65
C THR A 437 33.42 -2.09 5.79
N ALA A 438 34.20 -1.68 6.80
CA ALA A 438 35.53 -2.23 7.02
C ALA A 438 35.49 -3.74 7.34
N ASN A 439 36.47 -4.51 6.86
CA ASN A 439 36.63 -5.90 7.27
C ASN A 439 36.87 -5.99 8.79
N ASN A 440 36.49 -7.12 9.41
CA ASN A 440 36.71 -7.40 10.83
C ASN A 440 36.21 -6.27 11.77
N SER A 441 35.06 -5.68 11.46
CA SER A 441 34.53 -4.50 12.15
C SER A 441 33.13 -4.69 12.76
N VAL A 442 32.39 -5.74 12.42
CA VAL A 442 31.05 -6.01 12.98
C VAL A 442 31.10 -7.23 13.90
N TYR A 443 30.49 -7.12 15.08
CA TYR A 443 30.31 -8.25 16.00
C TYR A 443 29.06 -9.07 15.63
N LEU A 444 29.11 -10.39 15.78
CA LEU A 444 27.91 -11.22 15.72
C LEU A 444 26.95 -10.84 16.85
N GLY A 445 27.45 -10.55 18.05
CA GLY A 445 26.57 -10.04 19.10
C GLY A 445 27.19 -9.87 20.48
N ARG A 446 26.33 -9.50 21.43
CA ARG A 446 26.67 -9.26 22.83
C ARG A 446 25.48 -9.54 23.75
N PRO A 447 25.70 -9.90 25.03
CA PRO A 447 24.60 -10.23 25.94
C PRO A 447 23.88 -8.95 26.40
N TRP A 448 22.61 -8.77 26.06
CA TRP A 448 21.89 -7.54 26.43
C TRP A 448 21.61 -7.48 27.94
N THR A 449 22.30 -6.55 28.61
CA THR A 449 22.20 -6.33 30.06
C THR A 449 21.72 -4.91 30.35
N PRO A 450 20.40 -4.68 30.47
CA PRO A 450 19.86 -3.43 30.98
C PRO A 450 20.39 -3.13 32.39
N SER A 451 20.69 -1.85 32.65
CA SER A 451 21.19 -1.40 33.95
C SER A 451 20.27 -1.82 35.10
N GLY A 452 20.83 -2.43 36.14
CA GLY A 452 20.10 -2.86 37.34
C GLY A 452 19.30 -4.15 37.21
N MET A 453 19.37 -4.86 36.07
CA MET A 453 18.72 -6.17 35.90
C MET A 453 19.72 -7.32 36.02
N SER A 454 19.25 -8.47 36.52
CA SER A 454 20.01 -9.72 36.42
C SER A 454 20.14 -10.14 34.96
N VAL A 455 21.28 -10.71 34.60
CA VAL A 455 21.55 -11.19 33.26
C VAL A 455 21.05 -12.62 33.13
N ASP A 456 19.95 -12.76 32.40
CA ASP A 456 19.47 -14.05 31.91
C ASP A 456 20.44 -14.53 30.83
N LYS A 457 21.05 -15.71 30.97
CA LYS A 457 22.09 -16.24 30.05
C LYS A 457 21.56 -16.28 28.60
N PRO A 458 21.83 -15.25 27.79
CA PRO A 458 21.12 -15.06 26.54
C PRO A 458 21.61 -16.06 25.49
N SER A 459 20.81 -16.36 24.49
CA SER A 459 21.12 -17.42 23.52
C SER A 459 21.01 -16.95 22.08
N ALA A 460 22.03 -17.25 21.28
CA ALA A 460 22.04 -17.04 19.84
C ALA A 460 22.89 -18.11 19.16
N ALA A 461 22.41 -18.67 18.04
CA ALA A 461 23.18 -19.59 17.22
C ALA A 461 23.12 -19.20 15.73
N PHE A 462 24.26 -19.29 15.04
CA PHE A 462 24.38 -19.13 13.59
C PHE A 462 24.75 -20.48 12.96
N ILE A 463 23.85 -21.04 12.16
CA ILE A 463 23.90 -22.41 11.64
C ILE A 463 23.86 -22.37 10.12
N ASN A 464 24.89 -22.89 9.46
CA ASN A 464 25.07 -22.89 8.01
C ASN A 464 25.04 -21.49 7.38
N CYS A 465 25.48 -20.46 8.11
CA CYS A 465 25.43 -19.09 7.59
C CYS A 465 26.65 -18.76 6.73
N GLU A 466 26.48 -18.01 5.64
CA GLU A 466 27.58 -17.40 4.89
C GLU A 466 27.91 -16.04 5.50
N MET A 467 29.16 -15.82 5.91
CA MET A 467 29.61 -14.62 6.62
C MET A 467 30.63 -13.82 5.80
N GLY A 468 30.27 -12.60 5.45
CA GLY A 468 31.17 -11.65 4.79
C GLY A 468 32.36 -11.22 5.67
N ALA A 469 33.38 -10.65 5.04
CA ALA A 469 34.64 -10.27 5.67
C ALA A 469 34.52 -9.16 6.75
N HIS A 470 33.38 -8.46 6.81
CA HIS A 470 33.08 -7.46 7.83
C HIS A 470 32.93 -8.09 9.23
N ILE A 471 32.57 -9.36 9.35
CA ILE A 471 32.41 -10.04 10.64
C ILE A 471 33.76 -10.18 11.34
N LYS A 472 33.76 -9.89 12.64
CA LYS A 472 34.95 -9.94 13.47
C LYS A 472 35.51 -11.35 13.66
N THR A 473 36.83 -11.48 13.71
CA THR A 473 37.50 -12.73 14.10
C THR A 473 37.16 -13.12 15.55
N GLU A 474 36.93 -12.14 16.40
CA GLU A 474 36.46 -12.26 17.79
C GLU A 474 35.03 -11.66 17.86
N PRO A 475 34.00 -12.43 17.44
CA PRO A 475 32.70 -11.86 17.06
C PRO A 475 31.74 -11.64 18.23
N TRP A 476 32.06 -12.15 19.42
CA TRP A 476 31.23 -12.01 20.61
C TRP A 476 31.91 -11.07 21.61
N THR A 477 31.18 -10.09 22.11
CA THR A 477 31.74 -9.06 23.00
C THR A 477 30.87 -8.78 24.21
N SER A 478 31.41 -7.98 25.14
CA SER A 478 30.72 -7.63 26.38
C SER A 478 29.72 -6.51 26.18
N MET A 479 28.76 -6.42 27.10
CA MET A 479 27.84 -5.28 27.21
C MET A 479 27.68 -4.93 28.68
N SER A 480 27.79 -3.64 29.03
CA SER A 480 27.61 -3.15 30.40
C SER A 480 28.39 -3.93 31.48
N GLY A 481 29.59 -4.43 31.13
CA GLY A 481 30.45 -5.24 32.01
C GLY A 481 30.13 -6.73 32.05
N THR A 482 29.05 -7.20 31.42
CA THR A 482 28.77 -8.63 31.24
C THR A 482 29.63 -9.20 30.10
N PRO A 483 30.48 -10.21 30.36
CA PRO A 483 31.31 -10.81 29.32
C PRO A 483 30.49 -11.66 28.35
N ALA A 484 30.97 -11.80 27.11
CA ALA A 484 30.38 -12.67 26.09
C ALA A 484 30.20 -14.13 26.58
N SER A 485 31.11 -14.62 27.43
CA SER A 485 31.06 -15.97 28.02
C SER A 485 29.86 -16.21 28.94
N HIS A 486 29.10 -15.17 29.30
CA HIS A 486 27.83 -15.32 29.99
C HIS A 486 26.71 -15.77 29.03
N GLY A 487 26.86 -15.47 27.73
CA GLY A 487 25.99 -15.90 26.65
C GLY A 487 26.18 -17.35 26.26
N ARG A 488 25.09 -17.93 25.76
CA ARG A 488 25.01 -19.20 25.05
C ARG A 488 25.10 -18.88 23.55
N PHE A 489 26.30 -18.53 23.12
CA PHE A 489 26.57 -18.08 21.76
C PHE A 489 27.33 -19.15 20.99
N PHE A 490 26.75 -19.56 19.87
CA PHE A 490 27.27 -20.69 19.13
C PHE A 490 27.24 -20.46 17.62
N GLU A 491 28.07 -21.21 16.92
CA GLU A 491 28.07 -21.31 15.48
C GLU A 491 28.14 -22.79 15.05
N TYR A 492 27.68 -23.10 13.86
CA TYR A 492 27.81 -24.41 13.26
C TYR A 492 27.91 -24.32 11.74
N ASN A 493 28.97 -24.88 11.16
CA ASN A 493 29.12 -25.04 9.71
C ASN A 493 28.91 -23.74 8.89
N SER A 494 29.21 -22.59 9.49
CA SER A 494 29.23 -21.31 8.78
C SER A 494 30.41 -21.26 7.80
N SER A 495 30.28 -20.46 6.74
CA SER A 495 31.27 -20.33 5.66
C SER A 495 31.53 -18.86 5.31
N GLY A 496 32.46 -18.58 4.39
CA GLY A 496 32.84 -17.23 4.00
C GLY A 496 34.00 -16.65 4.81
N GLU A 497 34.49 -15.47 4.42
CA GLU A 497 35.70 -14.85 4.98
C GLU A 497 35.57 -14.49 6.47
N GLY A 498 34.35 -14.20 6.93
CA GLY A 498 34.05 -13.86 8.32
C GLY A 498 33.86 -15.07 9.26
N ALA A 499 33.74 -16.28 8.70
CA ALA A 499 33.47 -17.52 9.44
C ALA A 499 34.76 -18.25 9.83
N VAL A 500 35.66 -17.56 10.53
CA VAL A 500 36.87 -18.18 11.07
C VAL A 500 36.53 -19.07 12.27
N ILE A 501 37.31 -20.13 12.53
CA ILE A 501 37.16 -20.97 13.72
C ILE A 501 38.31 -20.69 14.69
N ASN A 502 37.97 -20.31 15.92
CA ASN A 502 38.94 -20.10 17.00
C ASN A 502 38.29 -20.29 18.39
N ALA A 503 39.08 -20.13 19.46
CA ALA A 503 38.65 -20.38 20.84
C ALA A 503 37.53 -19.45 21.34
N SER A 504 37.37 -18.28 20.73
CA SER A 504 36.35 -17.30 21.09
C SER A 504 35.05 -17.46 20.31
N ARG A 505 34.95 -18.51 19.49
CA ARG A 505 33.80 -18.83 18.62
C ARG A 505 33.29 -20.24 18.90
N PRO A 506 32.54 -20.45 19.99
CA PRO A 506 32.07 -21.77 20.36
C PRO A 506 31.31 -22.44 19.22
N GLN A 507 31.71 -23.66 18.86
CA GLN A 507 31.07 -24.44 17.81
C GLN A 507 30.11 -25.46 18.43
N LEU A 508 28.93 -25.62 17.86
CA LEU A 508 28.08 -26.78 18.15
C LEU A 508 28.71 -28.05 17.55
N THR A 509 28.49 -29.18 18.19
CA THR A 509 28.71 -30.50 17.59
C THR A 509 27.52 -30.92 16.71
N GLU A 510 27.72 -31.92 15.85
CA GLU A 510 26.65 -32.53 15.05
C GLU A 510 25.45 -32.98 15.91
N THR A 511 25.70 -33.54 17.09
CA THR A 511 24.65 -33.99 18.01
C THR A 511 23.92 -32.83 18.65
N GLU A 512 24.61 -31.72 18.95
CA GLU A 512 23.99 -30.54 19.55
C GLU A 512 23.14 -29.80 18.51
N VAL A 513 23.67 -29.57 17.31
CA VAL A 513 22.94 -28.87 16.24
C VAL A 513 21.70 -29.64 15.78
N ALA A 514 21.68 -30.97 15.88
CA ALA A 514 20.49 -31.77 15.59
C ALA A 514 19.28 -31.41 16.48
N ASN A 515 19.49 -30.74 17.62
CA ASN A 515 18.41 -30.24 18.47
C ASN A 515 17.97 -28.81 18.12
N TRP A 516 18.75 -28.07 17.35
CA TRP A 516 18.42 -26.73 16.86
C TRP A 516 17.56 -26.82 15.59
N THR A 517 16.36 -27.36 15.72
CA THR A 517 15.35 -27.38 14.64
C THR A 517 14.39 -26.20 14.79
N ILE A 518 13.74 -25.80 13.70
CA ILE A 518 12.69 -24.77 13.70
C ILE A 518 11.67 -25.07 14.82
N THR A 519 11.12 -26.29 14.81
CA THR A 519 10.14 -26.75 15.79
C THR A 519 10.64 -26.65 17.23
N ASN A 520 11.88 -27.04 17.52
CA ASN A 520 12.41 -27.03 18.89
C ASN A 520 12.63 -25.60 19.40
N VAL A 521 13.21 -24.72 18.57
CA VAL A 521 13.40 -23.29 18.91
C VAL A 521 12.04 -22.63 19.15
N LEU A 522 11.05 -22.99 18.34
CA LEU A 522 9.70 -22.42 18.39
C LEU A 522 8.73 -23.18 19.30
N LYS A 523 9.22 -23.94 20.30
CA LYS A 523 8.41 -24.61 21.33
C LYS A 523 7.34 -25.57 20.77
N GLY A 524 7.66 -26.29 19.72
CA GLY A 524 6.77 -27.24 19.07
C GLY A 524 5.85 -26.62 18.01
N TRP A 525 5.92 -25.30 17.79
CA TRP A 525 5.20 -24.67 16.69
C TRP A 525 5.91 -24.93 15.37
N GLU A 526 5.12 -25.33 14.37
CA GLU A 526 5.54 -25.46 12.98
C GLU A 526 4.94 -24.31 12.17
N PRO A 527 5.75 -23.33 11.75
CA PRO A 527 5.30 -22.25 10.89
C PRO A 527 4.70 -22.79 9.60
N SER A 528 3.60 -22.18 9.17
CA SER A 528 2.96 -22.52 7.90
C SER A 528 2.19 -21.30 7.41
N PHE A 529 2.53 -20.82 6.21
CA PHE A 529 1.84 -19.70 5.60
C PHE A 529 0.52 -20.19 5.00
N SER A 530 -0.59 -19.61 5.47
CA SER A 530 -1.97 -20.02 5.12
C SER A 530 -2.32 -19.77 3.66
N ILE A 531 -1.56 -18.93 2.96
CA ILE A 531 -1.58 -18.87 1.50
C ILE A 531 -0.73 -20.04 1.00
N LYS A 532 -1.38 -21.19 0.93
CA LYS A 532 -1.01 -22.15 -0.11
C LYS A 532 -1.12 -21.37 -1.42
N GLU A 533 -0.07 -21.39 -2.25
CA GLU A 533 -0.29 -21.28 -3.69
C GLU A 533 -1.55 -22.08 -4.02
N GLU A 534 -2.43 -21.61 -4.91
CA GLU A 534 -3.54 -22.42 -5.37
C GLU A 534 -2.99 -23.75 -5.91
N VAL A 535 -2.99 -24.76 -5.05
CA VAL A 535 -2.67 -26.14 -5.38
C VAL A 535 -3.85 -26.61 -6.21
N LYS A 536 -3.67 -26.52 -7.54
CA LYS A 536 -4.43 -27.30 -8.50
C LYS A 536 -4.37 -28.77 -8.04
N PRO A 537 -5.51 -29.48 -7.93
CA PRO A 537 -5.59 -30.73 -7.17
C PRO A 537 -4.61 -31.81 -7.67
N GLU A 538 -3.95 -32.47 -6.72
CA GLU A 538 -2.92 -33.51 -6.91
C GLU A 538 -3.41 -34.74 -7.71
N GLU A 539 -2.64 -35.10 -8.74
CA GLU A 539 -2.31 -36.50 -9.06
C GLU A 539 -0.95 -36.83 -8.39
N PRO A 540 -0.66 -38.10 -8.03
CA PRO A 540 -0.03 -38.48 -6.76
C PRO A 540 1.48 -38.18 -6.62
N GLU A 541 1.84 -37.78 -5.38
CA GLU A 541 3.13 -37.56 -4.71
C GLU A 541 4.45 -37.74 -5.48
N VAL A 542 5.16 -36.62 -5.72
CA VAL A 542 6.64 -36.51 -5.64
C VAL A 542 7.04 -35.06 -5.22
N THR A 543 7.77 -34.90 -4.10
CA THR A 543 8.50 -33.74 -3.49
C THR A 543 8.34 -32.29 -4.04
N PRO A 544 8.19 -31.24 -3.18
CA PRO A 544 7.97 -29.85 -3.59
C PRO A 544 9.20 -29.16 -4.24
N PRO A 545 9.01 -28.17 -5.15
CA PRO A 545 10.09 -27.62 -5.98
C PRO A 545 10.82 -26.41 -5.37
N VAL A 546 12.11 -26.33 -5.68
CA VAL A 546 13.00 -25.18 -5.53
C VAL A 546 12.46 -24.01 -6.38
N ILE A 547 12.48 -22.76 -5.89
CA ILE A 547 12.29 -21.58 -6.75
C ILE A 547 13.48 -21.52 -7.71
N GLU A 548 13.30 -22.12 -8.88
CA GLU A 548 14.32 -22.18 -9.91
C GLU A 548 14.43 -20.79 -10.56
N LYS A 549 15.51 -20.06 -10.27
CA LYS A 549 15.90 -18.88 -11.06
C LYS A 549 15.76 -19.22 -12.54
N ILE A 550 15.15 -18.33 -13.32
CA ILE A 550 14.97 -18.56 -14.75
C ILE A 550 16.35 -18.46 -15.41
N TYR A 551 16.86 -19.59 -15.90
CA TYR A 551 18.04 -19.66 -16.74
C TYR A 551 17.65 -20.06 -18.16
N PHE A 552 18.39 -19.55 -19.14
CA PHE A 552 18.24 -19.96 -20.53
C PHE A 552 19.46 -20.75 -20.98
N THR A 553 19.22 -21.90 -21.59
CA THR A 553 20.25 -22.83 -22.08
C THR A 553 21.17 -22.25 -23.15
N ASP A 554 20.75 -21.17 -23.80
CA ASP A 554 21.47 -20.47 -24.86
C ASP A 554 21.99 -19.09 -24.44
N VAL A 555 22.03 -18.80 -23.13
CA VAL A 555 22.59 -17.59 -22.54
C VAL A 555 23.52 -17.99 -21.40
N THR A 556 24.82 -17.74 -21.58
CA THR A 556 25.89 -18.16 -20.65
C THR A 556 26.37 -17.00 -19.80
N SER A 557 26.87 -17.25 -18.59
CA SER A 557 27.37 -16.19 -17.69
C SER A 557 28.57 -15.39 -18.24
N THR A 558 29.17 -15.85 -19.32
CA THR A 558 30.24 -15.14 -20.05
C THR A 558 29.72 -14.23 -21.16
N ASP A 559 28.43 -14.31 -21.52
CA ASP A 559 27.85 -13.43 -22.53
C ASP A 559 27.67 -12.01 -21.97
N ALA A 560 28.03 -11.00 -22.77
CA ALA A 560 27.96 -9.59 -22.35
C ALA A 560 26.54 -9.12 -21.99
N TYR A 561 25.51 -9.85 -22.44
CA TYR A 561 24.10 -9.56 -22.19
C TYR A 561 23.47 -10.49 -21.12
N TYR A 562 24.26 -11.35 -20.46
CA TYR A 562 23.76 -12.33 -19.50
C TYR A 562 22.98 -11.67 -18.37
N ASP A 563 23.61 -10.72 -17.66
CA ASP A 563 23.00 -10.06 -16.50
C ASP A 563 21.74 -9.30 -16.88
N ASP A 564 21.73 -8.65 -18.05
CA ASP A 564 20.57 -7.91 -18.54
C ASP A 564 19.38 -8.83 -18.87
N ILE A 565 19.64 -9.98 -19.52
CA ILE A 565 18.61 -10.96 -19.84
C ILE A 565 18.08 -11.63 -18.56
N MET A 566 18.96 -12.02 -17.65
CA MET A 566 18.57 -12.61 -16.37
C MET A 566 17.76 -11.62 -15.53
N PHE A 567 18.20 -10.35 -15.47
CA PHE A 567 17.46 -9.29 -14.81
C PHE A 567 16.04 -9.15 -15.36
N LEU A 568 15.89 -9.03 -16.68
CA LEU A 568 14.57 -8.86 -17.27
C LEU A 568 13.68 -10.09 -17.13
N ALA A 569 14.23 -11.30 -17.22
CA ALA A 569 13.47 -12.54 -17.14
C ALA A 569 13.00 -12.85 -15.71
N ASN A 570 13.89 -12.70 -14.72
CA ASN A 570 13.54 -12.95 -13.32
C ASN A 570 12.62 -11.86 -12.74
N ASN A 571 12.51 -10.68 -13.38
CA ASN A 571 11.52 -9.65 -13.05
C ASN A 571 10.25 -9.72 -13.93
N GLY A 572 10.09 -10.76 -14.77
CA GLY A 572 8.88 -10.98 -15.56
C GLY A 572 8.66 -10.03 -16.75
N TYR A 573 9.65 -9.20 -17.11
CA TYR A 573 9.54 -8.28 -18.25
C TYR A 573 9.65 -9.01 -19.60
N VAL A 574 10.45 -10.08 -19.64
CA VAL A 574 10.68 -10.89 -20.85
C VAL A 574 10.52 -12.38 -20.54
N GLU A 575 10.05 -13.11 -21.55
CA GLU A 575 9.91 -14.56 -21.51
C GLU A 575 10.81 -15.22 -22.55
N GLY A 576 11.18 -16.48 -22.34
CA GLY A 576 11.88 -17.29 -23.34
C GLY A 576 11.03 -17.58 -24.58
N VAL A 577 11.66 -18.12 -25.63
CA VAL A 577 10.97 -18.52 -26.88
C VAL A 577 10.50 -19.97 -26.86
N GLY A 578 10.58 -20.64 -25.70
CA GLY A 578 10.29 -22.07 -25.51
C GLY A 578 11.57 -22.91 -25.40
N ASN A 579 11.43 -24.18 -24.99
CA ASN A 579 12.53 -25.15 -24.82
C ASN A 579 13.71 -24.65 -23.95
N GLY A 580 13.44 -23.80 -22.96
CA GLY A 580 14.48 -23.22 -22.11
C GLY A 580 15.44 -22.28 -22.84
N GLN A 581 15.03 -21.68 -23.97
CA GLN A 581 15.85 -20.76 -24.75
C GLN A 581 15.34 -19.32 -24.67
N PHE A 582 16.25 -18.36 -24.64
CA PHE A 582 15.94 -16.94 -24.84
C PHE A 582 16.04 -16.54 -26.31
N ALA A 583 16.88 -17.21 -27.09
CA ALA A 583 17.28 -16.86 -28.46
C ALA A 583 17.85 -15.43 -28.57
N PRO A 584 19.00 -15.13 -27.93
CA PRO A 584 19.55 -13.77 -27.86
C PRO A 584 19.79 -13.13 -29.23
N LEU A 585 20.18 -13.93 -30.23
CA LEU A 585 20.45 -13.47 -31.59
C LEU A 585 19.20 -13.39 -32.49
N MET A 586 18.01 -13.74 -31.98
CA MET A 586 16.79 -13.68 -32.77
C MET A 586 16.42 -12.22 -33.06
N GLU A 587 16.27 -11.90 -34.35
CA GLU A 587 15.83 -10.60 -34.81
C GLU A 587 14.38 -10.29 -34.41
N MET A 588 14.16 -9.10 -33.85
CA MET A 588 12.86 -8.68 -33.35
C MET A 588 12.01 -7.96 -34.39
N THR A 589 10.70 -8.18 -34.28
CA THR A 589 9.69 -7.38 -34.98
C THR A 589 9.30 -6.15 -34.17
N ARG A 590 8.72 -5.15 -34.85
CA ARG A 590 8.20 -3.93 -34.20
C ARG A 590 7.12 -4.22 -33.16
N SER A 591 6.26 -5.21 -33.39
CA SER A 591 5.21 -5.61 -32.42
C SER A 591 5.80 -6.24 -31.15
N GLN A 592 6.81 -7.10 -31.28
CA GLN A 592 7.52 -7.68 -30.13
C GLN A 592 8.17 -6.59 -29.28
N PHE A 593 8.88 -5.66 -29.91
CA PHE A 593 9.53 -4.57 -29.18
C PHE A 593 8.51 -3.69 -28.44
N ALA A 594 7.44 -3.27 -29.12
CA ALA A 594 6.38 -2.44 -28.52
C ALA A 594 5.67 -3.14 -27.35
N THR A 595 5.41 -4.45 -27.47
CA THR A 595 4.74 -5.21 -26.42
C THR A 595 5.61 -5.37 -25.17
N ILE A 596 6.92 -5.52 -25.34
CA ILE A 596 7.84 -5.56 -24.19
C ILE A 596 7.99 -4.16 -23.59
N LEU A 597 8.09 -3.11 -24.43
CA LEU A 597 8.13 -1.72 -23.95
C LEU A 597 6.91 -1.36 -23.11
N SER A 598 5.70 -1.80 -23.50
CA SER A 598 4.50 -1.55 -22.70
C SER A 598 4.56 -2.23 -21.33
N ARG A 599 5.14 -3.44 -21.22
CA ARG A 599 5.32 -4.12 -19.93
C ARG A 599 6.37 -3.43 -19.07
N VAL A 600 7.51 -3.07 -19.67
CA VAL A 600 8.61 -2.36 -18.99
C VAL A 600 8.13 -1.04 -18.39
N LEU A 601 7.23 -0.34 -19.08
CA LEU A 601 6.66 0.93 -18.63
C LEU A 601 5.31 0.78 -17.89
N ASN A 602 4.88 -0.45 -17.61
CA ASN A 602 3.59 -0.79 -16.99
C ASN A 602 2.37 -0.08 -17.63
N LEU A 603 2.35 0.00 -18.96
CA LEU A 603 1.29 0.65 -19.71
C LEU A 603 0.14 -0.32 -20.01
N THR A 604 -1.08 0.14 -19.77
CA THR A 604 -2.32 -0.59 -20.08
C THR A 604 -3.22 0.25 -20.99
N THR A 605 -4.19 -0.38 -21.62
CA THR A 605 -5.19 0.29 -22.46
C THR A 605 -6.55 -0.32 -22.21
N SER A 606 -7.58 0.53 -22.22
CA SER A 606 -8.99 0.13 -22.20
C SER A 606 -9.64 0.21 -23.59
N SER A 607 -8.87 0.62 -24.61
CA SER A 607 -9.36 0.79 -25.97
C SER A 607 -9.61 -0.56 -26.64
N THR A 608 -10.78 -0.70 -27.28
CA THR A 608 -11.17 -1.91 -28.01
C THR A 608 -10.91 -1.80 -29.52
N THR A 609 -10.37 -0.67 -29.97
CA THR A 609 -10.04 -0.40 -31.38
C THR A 609 -8.63 0.19 -31.49
N SER A 610 -7.98 0.00 -32.65
CA SER A 610 -6.67 0.60 -32.92
C SER A 610 -6.78 1.75 -33.91
N THR A 611 -5.96 2.79 -33.70
CA THR A 611 -5.70 3.82 -34.71
C THR A 611 -5.01 3.24 -35.96
N PHE A 612 -4.23 2.16 -35.80
CA PHE A 612 -3.49 1.54 -36.89
C PHE A 612 -4.33 0.43 -37.54
N THR A 613 -4.57 0.57 -38.84
CA THR A 613 -5.44 -0.34 -39.62
C THR A 613 -4.87 -1.76 -39.74
N ASP A 614 -3.56 -1.92 -39.58
CA ASP A 614 -2.80 -3.18 -39.60
C ASP A 614 -2.60 -3.79 -38.21
N VAL A 615 -3.15 -3.19 -37.15
CA VAL A 615 -3.15 -3.73 -35.78
C VAL A 615 -4.58 -4.15 -35.42
N LYS A 616 -4.85 -5.45 -35.44
CA LYS A 616 -6.20 -6.00 -35.21
C LYS A 616 -6.49 -6.15 -33.71
N PRO A 617 -7.71 -5.84 -33.22
CA PRO A 617 -8.08 -5.97 -31.80
C PRO A 617 -7.82 -7.34 -31.16
N ASN A 618 -7.84 -8.42 -31.96
CA ASN A 618 -7.58 -9.78 -31.51
C ASN A 618 -6.12 -10.23 -31.66
N ALA A 619 -5.21 -9.36 -32.14
CA ALA A 619 -3.80 -9.69 -32.23
C ALA A 619 -3.15 -9.67 -30.83
N TRP A 620 -2.24 -10.60 -30.56
CA TRP A 620 -1.57 -10.72 -29.25
C TRP A 620 -0.81 -9.44 -28.83
N TYR A 621 -0.37 -8.64 -29.80
CA TYR A 621 0.34 -7.38 -29.60
C TYR A 621 -0.58 -6.15 -29.53
N PHE A 622 -1.90 -6.31 -29.66
CA PHE A 622 -2.84 -5.19 -29.75
C PHE A 622 -2.76 -4.27 -28.53
N ASN A 623 -2.94 -4.84 -27.33
CA ASN A 623 -2.93 -4.06 -26.08
C ASN A 623 -1.62 -3.30 -25.89
N GLY A 624 -0.47 -3.96 -26.15
CA GLY A 624 0.83 -3.33 -25.98
C GLY A 624 1.07 -2.16 -26.93
N ILE A 625 0.78 -2.34 -28.23
CA ILE A 625 0.92 -1.26 -29.23
C ILE A 625 -0.04 -0.11 -28.92
N GLN A 626 -1.28 -0.41 -28.57
CA GLN A 626 -2.30 0.60 -28.31
C GLN A 626 -1.99 1.40 -27.03
N ALA A 627 -1.54 0.75 -25.96
CA ALA A 627 -1.09 1.42 -24.75
C ALA A 627 0.12 2.34 -25.00
N CYS A 628 1.10 1.88 -25.78
CA CYS A 628 2.24 2.72 -26.18
C CYS A 628 1.83 3.89 -27.12
N TYR A 629 0.79 3.73 -27.94
CA TYR A 629 0.25 4.82 -28.76
C TYR A 629 -0.43 5.88 -27.89
N GLU A 630 -1.26 5.47 -26.94
CA GLU A 630 -1.96 6.35 -25.99
C GLU A 630 -1.00 7.13 -25.09
N ALA A 631 0.11 6.48 -24.69
CA ALA A 631 1.21 7.12 -23.97
C ALA A 631 2.09 8.04 -24.87
N GLY A 632 1.78 8.17 -26.17
CA GLY A 632 2.53 9.02 -27.10
C GLY A 632 3.88 8.47 -27.55
N LEU A 633 4.22 7.22 -27.20
CA LEU A 633 5.49 6.58 -27.51
C LEU A 633 5.56 6.09 -28.97
N ILE A 634 4.42 5.68 -29.54
CA ILE A 634 4.33 5.15 -30.90
C ILE A 634 3.50 6.09 -31.79
N LYS A 635 3.97 6.33 -33.01
CA LYS A 635 3.26 7.13 -34.05
C LYS A 635 2.97 6.37 -35.35
N GLY A 636 3.37 5.10 -35.44
CA GLY A 636 3.27 4.31 -36.68
C GLY A 636 4.37 4.62 -37.70
N VAL A 637 4.40 3.85 -38.79
CA VAL A 637 5.19 4.16 -40.01
C VAL A 637 4.44 5.14 -40.92
N SER A 638 3.14 5.28 -40.72
CA SER A 638 2.28 6.35 -41.23
C SER A 638 1.20 6.65 -40.19
N ALA A 639 0.34 7.64 -40.46
CA ALA A 639 -0.77 8.00 -39.57
C ALA A 639 -1.76 6.84 -39.31
N THR A 640 -1.79 5.82 -40.17
CA THR A 640 -2.78 4.73 -40.12
C THR A 640 -2.16 3.33 -40.19
N SER A 641 -0.84 3.20 -40.17
CA SER A 641 -0.14 1.90 -40.21
C SER A 641 1.04 1.85 -39.25
N PHE A 642 1.17 0.73 -38.54
CA PHE A 642 2.26 0.46 -37.60
C PHE A 642 3.36 -0.46 -38.16
N ALA A 643 3.02 -1.33 -39.12
CA ALA A 643 3.85 -2.41 -39.64
C ALA A 643 4.33 -3.40 -38.55
N PRO A 644 3.43 -4.16 -37.90
CA PRO A 644 3.76 -4.97 -36.71
C PRO A 644 4.76 -6.11 -36.96
N ASN A 645 4.83 -6.62 -38.20
CA ASN A 645 5.68 -7.76 -38.57
C ASN A 645 7.04 -7.34 -39.14
N ASP A 646 7.23 -6.06 -39.44
CA ASP A 646 8.52 -5.56 -39.93
C ASP A 646 9.56 -5.66 -38.82
N LYS A 647 10.80 -5.95 -39.22
CA LYS A 647 11.95 -5.95 -38.33
C LYS A 647 12.23 -4.54 -37.83
N ILE A 648 12.52 -4.40 -36.54
CA ILE A 648 12.87 -3.10 -35.97
C ILE A 648 14.36 -2.82 -36.16
N SER A 649 14.70 -1.66 -36.71
CA SER A 649 16.08 -1.22 -36.89
C SER A 649 16.63 -0.55 -35.63
N LYS A 650 17.96 -0.53 -35.48
CA LYS A 650 18.62 0.10 -34.32
C LYS A 650 18.27 1.59 -34.19
N GLN A 651 18.16 2.32 -35.30
CA GLN A 651 17.73 3.72 -35.26
C GLN A 651 16.26 3.90 -34.85
N ASP A 652 15.38 2.96 -35.19
CA ASP A 652 13.97 3.03 -34.77
C ASP A 652 13.82 2.67 -33.28
N MET A 653 14.62 1.74 -32.78
CA MET A 653 14.71 1.44 -31.35
C MET A 653 15.14 2.68 -30.56
N MET A 654 16.17 3.42 -31.01
CA MET A 654 16.58 4.66 -30.35
C MET A 654 15.47 5.71 -30.34
N LEU A 655 14.70 5.84 -31.43
CA LEU A 655 13.56 6.76 -31.47
C LEU A 655 12.44 6.38 -30.47
N LEU A 656 12.19 5.09 -30.25
CA LEU A 656 11.21 4.65 -29.26
C LEU A 656 11.73 4.82 -27.84
N LEU A 657 13.00 4.46 -27.59
CA LEU A 657 13.63 4.66 -26.29
C LEU A 657 13.73 6.13 -25.92
N SER A 658 14.03 7.04 -26.86
CA SER A 658 14.08 8.47 -26.56
C SER A 658 12.73 9.01 -26.08
N ARG A 659 11.63 8.50 -26.63
CA ARG A 659 10.28 8.86 -26.16
C ARG A 659 9.98 8.28 -24.79
N ALA A 660 10.45 7.06 -24.51
CA ALA A 660 10.34 6.47 -23.18
C ALA A 660 11.16 7.25 -22.14
N ILE A 661 12.37 7.68 -22.49
CA ILE A 661 13.22 8.56 -21.67
C ILE A 661 12.50 9.87 -21.35
N THR A 662 11.89 10.50 -22.36
CA THR A 662 11.09 11.71 -22.15
C THR A 662 9.85 11.44 -21.30
N TYR A 663 9.15 10.33 -21.53
CA TYR A 663 7.96 9.94 -20.76
C TYR A 663 8.27 9.71 -19.28
N LEU A 664 9.44 9.13 -18.99
CA LEU A 664 9.93 8.88 -17.64
C LEU A 664 10.60 10.10 -16.98
N ASN A 665 10.68 11.25 -17.66
CA ASN A 665 11.39 12.45 -17.19
C ASN A 665 12.85 12.19 -16.75
N ILE A 666 13.55 11.30 -17.45
CA ILE A 666 14.97 11.01 -17.18
C ILE A 666 15.81 12.24 -17.51
N GLN A 667 16.72 12.60 -16.58
CA GLN A 667 17.62 13.75 -16.71
C GLN A 667 18.60 13.56 -17.89
N LEU A 668 18.85 14.64 -18.64
CA LEU A 668 19.70 14.63 -19.82
C LEU A 668 20.96 15.46 -19.58
N ASP A 669 22.13 14.89 -19.91
CA ASP A 669 23.37 15.65 -19.99
C ASP A 669 23.43 16.43 -21.30
N GLU A 670 22.95 17.67 -21.27
CA GLU A 670 22.91 18.53 -22.46
C GLU A 670 24.28 18.85 -23.05
N THR A 671 25.38 18.63 -22.31
CA THR A 671 26.74 18.86 -22.82
C THR A 671 27.11 17.86 -23.93
N GLN A 672 26.49 16.68 -23.95
CA GLN A 672 26.64 15.66 -24.99
C GLN A 672 25.75 15.96 -26.21
N SER A 673 26.03 17.08 -26.90
CA SER A 673 25.12 17.62 -27.91
C SER A 673 25.37 17.16 -29.36
N ASP A 674 26.57 16.62 -29.65
CA ASP A 674 26.99 16.22 -31.00
C ASP A 674 27.03 14.69 -31.15
N ILE A 675 26.56 14.17 -32.29
CA ILE A 675 26.66 12.75 -32.64
C ILE A 675 28.05 12.48 -33.24
N GLN A 676 28.80 11.54 -32.65
CA GLN A 676 30.19 11.28 -32.99
C GLN A 676 30.43 9.92 -33.68
N PHE A 677 29.37 9.27 -34.15
CA PHE A 677 29.50 7.99 -34.87
C PHE A 677 30.20 8.16 -36.22
N ILE A 678 31.09 7.22 -36.54
CA ILE A 678 31.85 7.20 -37.80
C ILE A 678 30.90 7.14 -39.01
N ASP A 679 29.79 6.43 -38.86
CA ASP A 679 28.76 6.24 -39.89
C ASP A 679 27.52 7.11 -39.67
N GLN A 680 27.65 8.25 -38.98
CA GLN A 680 26.52 9.16 -38.72
C GLN A 680 25.77 9.59 -40.00
N ALA A 681 26.45 9.67 -41.15
CA ALA A 681 25.85 10.01 -42.44
C ALA A 681 24.81 8.98 -42.92
N ASN A 682 24.83 7.76 -42.36
CA ASN A 682 23.87 6.70 -42.68
C ASN A 682 22.60 6.75 -41.78
N ILE A 683 22.58 7.61 -40.75
CA ILE A 683 21.44 7.79 -39.86
C ILE A 683 20.36 8.58 -40.59
N SER A 684 19.13 8.07 -40.58
CA SER A 684 18.01 8.81 -41.16
C SER A 684 17.68 10.06 -40.33
N ALA A 685 17.36 11.16 -41.02
CA ALA A 685 17.10 12.45 -40.38
C ALA A 685 16.07 12.39 -39.24
N TYR A 686 15.03 11.54 -39.37
CA TYR A 686 13.98 11.40 -38.35
C TYR A 686 14.46 10.77 -37.02
N ALA A 687 15.63 10.12 -37.02
CA ALA A 687 16.15 9.40 -35.85
C ALA A 687 17.24 10.19 -35.11
N LEU A 688 17.74 11.30 -35.69
CA LEU A 688 18.86 12.06 -35.13
C LEU A 688 18.57 12.59 -33.72
N ASP A 689 17.42 13.22 -33.51
CA ASP A 689 17.03 13.76 -32.20
C ASP A 689 16.87 12.65 -31.16
N GLY A 690 16.28 11.52 -31.54
CA GLY A 690 16.11 10.38 -30.65
C GLY A 690 17.45 9.77 -30.22
N ILE A 691 18.37 9.61 -31.16
CA ILE A 691 19.74 9.12 -30.90
C ILE A 691 20.47 10.09 -29.96
N LYS A 692 20.35 11.39 -30.18
CA LYS A 692 20.91 12.41 -29.29
C LYS A 692 20.36 12.31 -27.88
N ILE A 693 19.05 12.18 -27.70
CA ILE A 693 18.42 11.99 -26.38
C ILE A 693 18.95 10.72 -25.70
N CYS A 694 19.09 9.60 -26.44
CA CYS A 694 19.64 8.37 -25.87
C CYS A 694 21.12 8.50 -25.45
N ILE A 695 21.91 9.34 -26.13
CA ILE A 695 23.28 9.69 -25.73
C ILE A 695 23.27 10.51 -24.44
N GLN A 696 22.46 11.58 -24.41
CA GLN A 696 22.38 12.50 -23.27
C GLN A 696 21.84 11.83 -22.00
N ALA A 697 20.97 10.82 -22.16
CA ALA A 697 20.47 9.99 -21.07
C ALA A 697 21.47 8.92 -20.59
N GLY A 698 22.62 8.76 -21.25
CA GLY A 698 23.61 7.73 -20.91
C GLY A 698 23.27 6.30 -21.35
N ILE A 699 22.18 6.08 -22.09
CA ILE A 699 21.80 4.76 -22.62
C ILE A 699 22.73 4.33 -23.76
N LEU A 700 23.04 5.28 -24.64
CA LEU A 700 23.81 5.05 -25.87
C LEU A 700 25.20 5.69 -25.78
N LYS A 701 26.24 4.87 -25.91
CA LYS A 701 27.62 5.37 -25.97
C LYS A 701 27.88 6.08 -27.30
N ASN A 702 28.44 7.29 -27.25
CA ASN A 702 28.64 8.18 -28.40
C ASN A 702 30.03 8.02 -29.05
N GLU A 703 30.37 6.80 -29.48
CA GLU A 703 31.66 6.53 -30.14
C GLU A 703 31.55 5.36 -31.14
N GLY A 704 32.50 5.26 -32.06
CA GLY A 704 32.62 4.12 -32.98
C GLY A 704 31.56 4.10 -34.09
N TYR A 705 31.14 2.91 -34.53
CA TYR A 705 30.09 2.71 -35.54
C TYR A 705 28.73 2.48 -34.87
N PHE A 706 27.71 3.21 -35.30
CA PHE A 706 26.34 3.02 -34.83
C PHE A 706 25.62 1.89 -35.58
N ILE A 707 25.80 1.79 -36.90
CA ILE A 707 25.15 0.85 -37.81
C ILE A 707 23.61 0.98 -37.77
N PRO A 708 23.07 2.12 -38.22
CA PRO A 708 21.67 2.52 -37.95
C PRO A 708 20.62 1.56 -38.49
N LYS A 709 20.92 0.89 -39.62
CA LYS A 709 20.00 -0.03 -40.31
C LYS A 709 20.09 -1.47 -39.81
N ASN A 710 20.96 -1.75 -38.83
CA ASN A 710 21.05 -3.10 -38.29
C ASN A 710 19.73 -3.49 -37.64
N VAL A 711 19.32 -4.74 -37.84
CA VAL A 711 18.13 -5.29 -37.20
C VAL A 711 18.45 -5.55 -35.73
N VAL A 712 17.55 -5.17 -34.84
CA VAL A 712 17.70 -5.35 -33.39
C VAL A 712 17.43 -6.80 -33.02
N THR A 713 18.35 -7.39 -32.26
CA THR A 713 18.19 -8.73 -31.68
C THR A 713 17.51 -8.67 -30.31
N ARG A 714 17.07 -9.82 -29.79
CA ARG A 714 16.52 -9.91 -28.43
C ARG A 714 17.53 -9.50 -27.36
N ALA A 715 18.82 -9.80 -27.55
CA ALA A 715 19.87 -9.34 -26.65
C ALA A 715 20.04 -7.81 -26.69
N ASP A 716 20.05 -7.20 -27.88
CA ASP A 716 20.13 -5.74 -28.02
C ASP A 716 18.99 -5.03 -27.26
N MET A 717 17.76 -5.55 -27.42
CA MET A 717 16.59 -5.04 -26.70
C MET A 717 16.73 -5.22 -25.19
N ALA A 718 17.16 -6.40 -24.74
CA ALA A 718 17.31 -6.69 -23.31
C ALA A 718 18.30 -5.72 -22.64
N THR A 719 19.47 -5.52 -23.24
CA THR A 719 20.46 -4.57 -22.73
C THR A 719 19.93 -3.13 -22.68
N MET A 720 19.19 -2.69 -23.69
CA MET A 720 18.69 -1.31 -23.70
C MET A 720 17.55 -1.09 -22.70
N PHE A 721 16.65 -2.06 -22.51
CA PHE A 721 15.61 -1.95 -21.48
C PHE A 721 16.15 -2.11 -20.06
N ALA A 722 17.11 -3.00 -19.82
CA ALA A 722 17.76 -3.08 -18.52
C ALA A 722 18.42 -1.74 -18.14
N LYS A 723 19.10 -1.08 -19.10
CA LYS A 723 19.64 0.28 -18.91
C LYS A 723 18.56 1.32 -18.66
N LEU A 724 17.47 1.30 -19.44
CA LEU A 724 16.35 2.23 -19.25
C LEU A 724 15.75 2.11 -17.84
N ILE A 725 15.51 0.88 -17.37
CA ILE A 725 14.95 0.62 -16.03
C ILE A 725 15.90 1.11 -14.95
N ARG A 726 17.21 0.83 -15.06
CA ARG A 726 18.23 1.30 -14.11
C ARG A 726 18.42 2.82 -14.06
N LEU A 727 17.97 3.56 -15.09
CA LEU A 727 18.00 5.03 -15.10
C LEU A 727 16.69 5.65 -14.60
N ALA A 728 15.62 4.87 -14.56
CA ALA A 728 14.29 5.30 -14.12
C ALA A 728 14.09 5.11 -12.61
N ASN A 729 14.82 4.15 -12.04
CA ASN A 729 14.95 3.89 -10.60
C ASN A 729 16.21 4.56 -10.08
#